data_AF-A0A3M8DCF6-F1
#
_entry.id   AF-A0A3M8DCF6-F1
#
_cell.length_a   1.000
_cell.length_b   1.000
_cell.length_c   1.000
_cell.angle_alpha   90.00
_cell.angle_beta   90.00
_cell.angle_gamma   90.00
#
_symmetry.space_group_name_H-M   'P 1'
#
loop_
_entity.id
_entity.type
_entity.pdbx_description
1 polymer ?
#
loop_
_entity_poly.entity_id
_entity_poly.type
_entity_poly.pdbx_seq_one_letter_code
_entity_poly.pdbx_strand_id
1 'polypeptide(L)'
;MRMRRKELLDLWNHASVKVMDVRHQIVQPMEVFSYSSLPSSVYVYAVRGQAEVMLDERVHPVFGCHVIHCGKGIALEIVAEKTEFEFYILFYKAVIPLQSRQEIMDLLEMRNWFSLPYHFVVPRPILLLDKIEKLQDVWQGGAATAAQTLYAKALFQLFVAELLEQMHDAEERGESGDLVWQAKQFIHAHYSEPITLATIAQKLRYSAPYLSKQFKQHTGHSPIDYLIRVRLEKAKAFLLQTEAPLQEIAQGVGYSDLSYFIRAFKKHTGVTPGQFKEQAESAIWEAGSEYPVKRLRSSLVQSSPRYYNLINNENHYQKEEGESVQRFRNGTKGKMHKWMLGLALLLSACSGTGSGGAVSSSPPQVATPVPAAASPQEAKQQWPRTYVDATGKEVVMAKQPQRIVVTHFGMMEYFFALETPPIASTLAERMLGSFETLKPYAKTAAVKDIGEVTTPNLELMTELEPDLIVAFTGTHNDVYEDLSRISTVAMIDNVEERTWAQTLREYAKLIGKEPLAETYIAKLEALMTEAKDKMASKKDKTVTFLRASGDGSTFYVLDDNDVSYAFDEKSGLGLTSPGKYKQEGDVVTLEGITVLDPDYIFLVDHLDSVDTTLAELNKSKVWRSLKAVKANHVYPLDVSISTKGPIAVEYTTKELLRALSE
;
A
#
# COMPACT_ATOMS: atom_id res chain seq x y z
N MET A 1 -7.36 -3.03 -6.45
CA MET A 1 -7.41 -2.14 -5.27
C MET A 1 -6.45 -2.70 -4.22
N ARG A 2 -5.16 -2.34 -4.27
CA ARG A 2 -4.12 -3.03 -3.49
C ARG A 2 -4.28 -2.76 -1.99
N MET A 3 -4.21 -3.79 -1.16
CA MET A 3 -4.49 -3.71 0.26
C MET A 3 -3.21 -3.55 1.07
N ARG A 4 -3.06 -2.41 1.76
CA ARG A 4 -1.90 -2.16 2.63
C ARG A 4 -2.01 -3.03 3.90
N ARG A 5 -1.58 -4.29 3.80
CA ARG A 5 -1.58 -5.33 4.86
C ARG A 5 -1.18 -4.80 6.24
N LYS A 6 -0.19 -3.91 6.29
CA LYS A 6 0.28 -3.29 7.54
C LYS A 6 -0.83 -2.52 8.26
N GLU A 7 -1.54 -1.64 7.58
CA GLU A 7 -2.60 -0.79 8.17
C GLU A 7 -3.77 -1.63 8.68
N LEU A 8 -4.09 -2.70 7.92
CA LEU A 8 -5.09 -3.68 8.28
C LEU A 8 -4.70 -4.44 9.57
N LEU A 9 -3.46 -4.91 9.66
CA LEU A 9 -2.91 -5.52 10.89
C LEU A 9 -2.87 -4.52 12.05
N ASP A 10 -2.42 -3.28 11.82
CA ASP A 10 -2.32 -2.26 12.86
C ASP A 10 -3.70 -1.91 13.45
N LEU A 11 -4.75 -1.82 12.63
CA LEU A 11 -6.13 -1.67 13.12
C LEU A 11 -6.63 -2.89 13.91
N TRP A 12 -6.43 -4.10 13.39
CA TRP A 12 -6.87 -5.33 14.08
C TRP A 12 -6.11 -5.61 15.38
N ASN A 13 -4.84 -5.18 15.48
CA ASN A 13 -4.04 -5.24 16.71
C ASN A 13 -4.59 -4.33 17.83
N HIS A 14 -5.27 -3.23 17.47
CA HIS A 14 -5.90 -2.31 18.43
C HIS A 14 -7.41 -2.57 18.62
N ALA A 15 -7.98 -3.56 17.93
CA ALA A 15 -9.41 -3.83 17.95
C ALA A 15 -9.89 -4.56 19.22
N SER A 16 -10.83 -3.94 19.94
CA SER A 16 -11.63 -4.65 20.94
C SER A 16 -12.75 -5.43 20.25
N VAL A 17 -12.49 -6.72 20.01
CA VAL A 17 -13.42 -7.62 19.32
C VAL A 17 -14.35 -8.37 20.29
N LYS A 18 -15.60 -8.58 19.87
CA LYS A 18 -16.57 -9.53 20.42
C LYS A 18 -17.18 -10.38 19.28
N VAL A 19 -17.10 -11.71 19.41
CA VAL A 19 -17.90 -12.65 18.59
C VAL A 19 -19.36 -12.58 19.04
N MET A 20 -20.29 -12.55 18.08
CA MET A 20 -21.72 -12.31 18.31
C MET A 20 -22.59 -13.53 17.98
N ASP A 21 -22.26 -14.29 16.93
CA ASP A 21 -22.90 -15.55 16.55
C ASP A 21 -22.03 -16.34 15.55
N VAL A 22 -22.22 -17.66 15.46
CA VAL A 22 -21.49 -18.55 14.55
C VAL A 22 -22.44 -19.60 14.01
N ARG A 23 -22.58 -19.68 12.68
CA ARG A 23 -23.47 -20.64 12.02
C ARG A 23 -22.76 -21.38 10.90
N HIS A 24 -23.09 -22.66 10.77
CA HIS A 24 -22.83 -23.50 9.60
C HIS A 24 -24.16 -23.65 8.86
N GLN A 25 -24.15 -23.53 7.54
CA GLN A 25 -25.37 -23.54 6.71
C GLN A 25 -25.13 -24.32 5.41
N ILE A 26 -26.20 -24.95 4.92
CA ILE A 26 -26.27 -25.58 3.60
C ILE A 26 -27.55 -25.09 2.95
N VAL A 27 -27.42 -24.44 1.79
CA VAL A 27 -28.54 -23.93 0.98
C VAL A 27 -28.69 -24.83 -0.24
N GLN A 28 -29.89 -25.36 -0.48
CA GLN A 28 -30.15 -26.23 -1.62
C GLN A 28 -30.33 -25.42 -2.92
N PRO A 29 -30.15 -26.03 -4.11
CA PRO A 29 -30.34 -25.33 -5.38
C PRO A 29 -31.69 -24.58 -5.46
N MET A 30 -31.65 -23.32 -5.89
CA MET A 30 -32.80 -22.40 -5.93
C MET A 30 -33.40 -21.99 -4.56
N GLU A 31 -32.82 -22.41 -3.43
CA GLU A 31 -33.11 -21.79 -2.13
C GLU A 31 -32.34 -20.48 -1.97
N VAL A 32 -32.90 -19.58 -1.15
CA VAL A 32 -32.36 -18.25 -0.86
C VAL A 32 -32.10 -18.11 0.63
N PHE A 33 -30.86 -17.79 1.00
CA PHE A 33 -30.50 -17.39 2.37
C PHE A 33 -30.25 -15.88 2.40
N SER A 34 -31.03 -15.12 3.17
CA SER A 34 -30.99 -13.67 3.14
C SER A 34 -31.06 -12.97 4.50
N TYR A 35 -30.44 -11.80 4.56
CA TYR A 35 -30.61 -10.76 5.57
C TYR A 35 -30.89 -9.43 4.86
N SER A 36 -32.09 -8.89 5.05
CA SER A 36 -32.46 -7.56 4.52
C SER A 36 -31.67 -6.41 5.15
N SER A 37 -31.07 -6.63 6.32
CA SER A 37 -30.03 -5.77 6.90
C SER A 37 -29.25 -6.56 7.95
N LEU A 38 -27.92 -6.64 7.81
CA LEU A 38 -27.07 -7.41 8.70
C LEU A 38 -26.98 -6.78 10.12
N PRO A 39 -27.28 -7.53 11.21
CA PRO A 39 -27.35 -7.00 12.57
C PRO A 39 -25.98 -6.62 13.16
N SER A 40 -24.91 -7.22 12.65
CA SER A 40 -23.51 -6.88 12.91
C SER A 40 -22.69 -7.17 11.66
N SER A 41 -21.40 -6.81 11.64
CA SER A 41 -20.49 -7.25 10.58
C SER A 41 -20.35 -8.77 10.59
N VAL A 42 -20.06 -9.35 9.42
CA VAL A 42 -19.94 -10.80 9.20
C VAL A 42 -18.76 -11.16 8.33
N TYR A 43 -18.19 -12.33 8.59
CA TYR A 43 -17.44 -13.09 7.60
C TYR A 43 -18.27 -14.29 7.12
N VAL A 44 -18.40 -14.47 5.81
CA VAL A 44 -18.90 -15.70 5.19
C VAL A 44 -17.70 -16.45 4.61
N TYR A 45 -17.58 -17.74 4.93
CA TYR A 45 -16.58 -18.64 4.35
C TYR A 45 -17.30 -19.74 3.57
N ALA A 46 -17.15 -19.74 2.26
CA ALA A 46 -17.73 -20.75 1.38
C ALA A 46 -16.93 -22.06 1.46
N VAL A 47 -17.59 -23.16 1.81
CA VAL A 47 -17.00 -24.48 2.02
C VAL A 47 -17.03 -25.30 0.73
N ARG A 48 -18.15 -25.33 0.00
CA ARG A 48 -18.30 -25.97 -1.32
C ARG A 48 -19.59 -25.53 -2.01
N GLY A 49 -19.70 -25.87 -3.29
CA GLY A 49 -20.80 -25.46 -4.17
C GLY A 49 -20.45 -24.19 -4.96
N GLN A 50 -21.47 -23.65 -5.61
CA GLN A 50 -21.42 -22.38 -6.34
C GLN A 50 -22.73 -21.63 -6.06
N ALA A 51 -22.61 -20.33 -5.78
CA ALA A 51 -23.74 -19.46 -5.47
C ALA A 51 -23.52 -18.06 -6.04
N GLU A 52 -24.61 -17.39 -6.36
CA GLU A 52 -24.62 -15.95 -6.54
C GLU A 52 -24.83 -15.30 -5.16
N VAL A 53 -23.97 -14.35 -4.81
CA VAL A 53 -24.08 -13.59 -3.55
C VAL A 53 -24.31 -12.12 -3.86
N MET A 54 -25.48 -11.61 -3.49
CA MET A 54 -25.82 -10.20 -3.63
C MET A 54 -25.41 -9.42 -2.37
N LEU A 55 -24.66 -8.35 -2.58
CA LEU A 55 -24.20 -7.40 -1.58
C LEU A 55 -24.58 -5.99 -2.03
N ASP A 56 -25.52 -5.35 -1.33
CA ASP A 56 -26.02 -4.00 -1.65
C ASP A 56 -26.25 -3.80 -3.18
N GLU A 57 -27.17 -4.60 -3.73
CA GLU A 57 -27.57 -4.64 -5.15
C GLU A 57 -26.52 -5.14 -6.16
N ARG A 58 -25.30 -5.47 -5.74
CA ARG A 58 -24.25 -6.04 -6.61
C ARG A 58 -24.15 -7.55 -6.46
N VAL A 59 -24.24 -8.28 -7.58
CA VAL A 59 -24.14 -9.75 -7.61
C VAL A 59 -22.69 -10.19 -7.82
N HIS A 60 -22.21 -11.05 -6.93
CA HIS A 60 -20.87 -11.63 -6.97
C HIS A 60 -20.96 -13.16 -7.17
N PRO A 61 -20.31 -13.75 -8.19
CA PRO A 61 -20.21 -15.20 -8.30
C PRO A 61 -19.23 -15.73 -7.24
N VAL A 62 -19.66 -16.72 -6.46
CA VAL A 62 -18.93 -17.26 -5.32
C VAL A 62 -18.83 -18.79 -5.41
N PHE A 63 -17.62 -19.29 -5.17
CA PHE A 63 -17.29 -20.71 -5.27
C PHE A 63 -16.84 -21.24 -3.89
N GLY A 64 -16.68 -22.56 -3.75
CA GLY A 64 -16.02 -23.13 -2.56
C GLY A 64 -14.60 -22.57 -2.36
N CYS A 65 -14.16 -22.45 -1.10
CA CYS A 65 -12.89 -21.84 -0.70
C CYS A 65 -12.78 -20.33 -0.99
N HIS A 66 -13.87 -19.58 -0.78
CA HIS A 66 -13.98 -18.13 -0.99
C HIS A 66 -14.42 -17.47 0.33
N VAL A 67 -13.77 -16.38 0.74
CA VAL A 67 -14.22 -15.56 1.89
C VAL A 67 -14.84 -14.26 1.40
N ILE A 68 -15.95 -13.89 2.03
CA ILE A 68 -16.66 -12.62 1.89
C ILE A 68 -16.69 -11.96 3.26
N HIS A 69 -16.47 -10.66 3.32
CA HIS A 69 -16.73 -9.82 4.48
C HIS A 69 -17.82 -8.81 4.15
N CYS A 70 -18.73 -8.57 5.09
CA CYS A 70 -19.81 -7.58 4.97
C CYS A 70 -19.94 -6.79 6.27
N GLY A 71 -20.10 -5.47 6.20
CA GLY A 71 -20.38 -4.64 7.36
C GLY A 71 -21.78 -4.82 7.94
N LYS A 72 -21.97 -4.33 9.17
CA LYS A 72 -23.32 -4.13 9.73
C LYS A 72 -24.15 -3.22 8.82
N GLY A 73 -25.40 -3.59 8.58
CA GLY A 73 -26.38 -2.77 7.86
C GLY A 73 -26.60 -3.22 6.41
N ILE A 74 -25.55 -3.74 5.77
CA ILE A 74 -25.54 -4.29 4.40
C ILE A 74 -26.64 -5.34 4.21
N ALA A 75 -27.27 -5.34 3.04
CA ALA A 75 -28.15 -6.39 2.59
C ALA A 75 -27.32 -7.55 2.01
N LEU A 76 -27.57 -8.77 2.49
CA LEU A 76 -26.88 -9.99 2.07
C LEU A 76 -27.90 -11.00 1.56
N GLU A 77 -27.74 -11.49 0.34
CA GLU A 77 -28.50 -12.61 -0.21
C GLU A 77 -27.54 -13.63 -0.82
N ILE A 78 -27.80 -14.92 -0.59
CA ILE A 78 -27.00 -16.05 -1.09
C ILE A 78 -27.96 -17.03 -1.77
N VAL A 79 -27.79 -17.23 -3.08
CA VAL A 79 -28.64 -18.09 -3.91
C VAL A 79 -27.78 -19.22 -4.50
N ALA A 80 -28.07 -20.47 -4.13
CA ALA A 80 -27.31 -21.62 -4.63
C ALA A 80 -27.74 -21.99 -6.06
N GLU A 81 -26.77 -22.14 -6.97
CA GLU A 81 -27.04 -22.39 -8.40
C GLU A 81 -27.53 -23.83 -8.69
N LYS A 82 -26.60 -24.75 -8.94
CA LYS A 82 -26.83 -26.08 -9.53
C LYS A 82 -26.55 -27.23 -8.55
N THR A 83 -25.95 -26.90 -7.40
CA THR A 83 -25.52 -27.80 -6.34
C THR A 83 -25.77 -27.13 -5.00
N GLU A 84 -25.91 -27.91 -3.93
CA GLU A 84 -25.92 -27.34 -2.57
C GLU A 84 -24.70 -26.43 -2.33
N PHE A 85 -24.94 -25.28 -1.70
CA PHE A 85 -23.93 -24.33 -1.30
C PHE A 85 -23.75 -24.38 0.21
N GLU A 86 -22.60 -24.86 0.67
CA GLU A 86 -22.24 -25.00 2.07
C GLU A 86 -21.33 -23.85 2.48
N PHE A 87 -21.66 -23.16 3.58
CA PHE A 87 -20.84 -22.06 4.09
C PHE A 87 -20.92 -21.94 5.62
N TYR A 88 -19.96 -21.19 6.16
CA TYR A 88 -20.00 -20.66 7.51
C TYR A 88 -20.28 -19.16 7.49
N ILE A 89 -21.01 -18.67 8.49
CA ILE A 89 -21.21 -17.23 8.71
C ILE A 89 -20.90 -16.88 10.18
N LEU A 90 -19.93 -15.99 10.37
CA LEU A 90 -19.37 -15.56 11.65
C LEU A 90 -19.76 -14.10 11.90
N PHE A 91 -20.66 -13.85 12.85
CA PHE A 91 -21.10 -12.52 13.24
C PHE A 91 -20.15 -11.96 14.32
N TYR A 92 -19.72 -10.71 14.16
CA TYR A 92 -18.83 -10.06 15.11
C TYR A 92 -19.07 -8.56 15.23
N LYS A 93 -18.51 -7.97 16.31
CA LYS A 93 -18.37 -6.52 16.47
C LYS A 93 -16.93 -6.22 16.88
N ALA A 94 -16.25 -5.34 16.14
CA ALA A 94 -14.98 -4.74 16.50
C ALA A 94 -15.15 -3.24 16.79
N VAL A 95 -14.35 -2.72 17.72
CA VAL A 95 -14.32 -1.29 18.09
C VAL A 95 -12.88 -0.93 18.50
N ILE A 96 -12.30 0.13 17.94
CA ILE A 96 -11.06 0.73 18.46
C ILE A 96 -11.41 1.51 19.74
N PRO A 97 -10.72 1.28 20.88
CA PRO A 97 -10.93 2.10 22.08
C PRO A 97 -10.54 3.56 21.86
N LEU A 98 -11.34 4.50 22.39
CA LEU A 98 -11.14 5.96 22.31
C LEU A 98 -9.82 6.49 22.92
N GLN A 99 -9.02 5.62 23.56
CA GLN A 99 -7.70 5.93 24.11
C GLN A 99 -6.54 5.41 23.23
N SER A 100 -6.85 4.95 22.01
CA SER A 100 -5.85 4.52 21.03
C SER A 100 -5.07 5.72 20.49
N ARG A 101 -3.91 5.46 19.86
CA ARG A 101 -3.12 6.52 19.22
C ARG A 101 -3.93 7.20 18.12
N GLN A 102 -3.69 8.49 17.92
CA GLN A 102 -4.32 9.25 16.84
C GLN A 102 -4.11 8.55 15.49
N GLU A 103 -2.88 8.12 15.19
CA GLU A 103 -2.49 7.28 14.03
C GLU A 103 -3.45 6.11 13.73
N ILE A 104 -4.01 5.47 14.75
CA ILE A 104 -4.92 4.31 14.64
C ILE A 104 -6.38 4.74 14.49
N MET A 105 -6.75 5.88 15.08
CA MET A 105 -8.05 6.52 14.85
C MET A 105 -8.13 7.08 13.43
N ASP A 106 -7.07 7.75 12.97
CA ASP A 106 -6.92 8.27 11.61
C ASP A 106 -7.07 7.14 10.58
N LEU A 107 -6.37 6.00 10.77
CA LEU A 107 -6.52 4.81 9.92
C LEU A 107 -7.94 4.22 9.94
N LEU A 108 -8.63 4.25 11.09
CA LEU A 108 -10.01 3.76 11.19
C LEU A 108 -10.98 4.68 10.47
N GLU A 109 -10.76 5.98 10.57
CA GLU A 109 -11.56 7.03 9.94
C GLU A 109 -11.38 6.99 8.42
N MET A 110 -10.12 7.00 7.93
CA MET A 110 -9.80 6.86 6.50
C MET A 110 -10.34 5.56 5.89
N ARG A 111 -10.33 4.44 6.64
CA ARG A 111 -10.85 3.16 6.13
C ARG A 111 -11.31 2.20 7.23
N ASN A 112 -12.60 2.25 7.55
CA ASN A 112 -13.21 1.32 8.51
C ASN A 112 -13.37 -0.11 7.94
N TRP A 113 -12.28 -0.88 8.01
CA TRP A 113 -12.19 -2.28 7.58
C TRP A 113 -13.12 -3.25 8.32
N PHE A 114 -13.69 -2.86 9.46
CA PHE A 114 -14.71 -3.66 10.15
C PHE A 114 -16.11 -3.53 9.52
N SER A 115 -16.28 -2.60 8.57
CA SER A 115 -17.54 -2.34 7.86
C SER A 115 -17.43 -2.50 6.35
N LEU A 116 -16.25 -2.31 5.75
CA LEU A 116 -16.06 -2.37 4.31
C LEU A 116 -16.36 -3.77 3.73
N PRO A 117 -17.18 -3.91 2.67
CA PRO A 117 -17.33 -5.18 1.98
C PRO A 117 -16.07 -5.54 1.18
N TYR A 118 -15.69 -6.82 1.17
CA TYR A 118 -14.62 -7.36 0.32
C TYR A 118 -14.75 -8.88 0.18
N HIS A 119 -14.23 -9.45 -0.91
CA HIS A 119 -14.22 -10.91 -1.10
C HIS A 119 -12.97 -11.38 -1.85
N PHE A 120 -12.54 -12.61 -1.61
CA PHE A 120 -11.39 -13.22 -2.30
C PHE A 120 -11.43 -14.76 -2.24
N VAL A 121 -10.82 -15.42 -3.23
CA VAL A 121 -10.56 -16.86 -3.21
C VAL A 121 -9.33 -17.14 -2.34
N VAL A 122 -9.44 -18.12 -1.47
CA VAL A 122 -8.57 -18.31 -0.32
C VAL A 122 -7.36 -19.22 -0.67
N PRO A 123 -6.09 -18.77 -0.59
CA PRO A 123 -4.94 -19.57 -1.03
C PRO A 123 -4.54 -20.75 -0.13
N ARG A 124 -4.81 -20.69 1.17
CA ARG A 124 -4.58 -21.77 2.16
C ARG A 124 -5.91 -22.09 2.88
N PRO A 125 -6.96 -22.54 2.16
CA PRO A 125 -8.34 -22.54 2.66
C PRO A 125 -8.52 -23.33 3.96
N ILE A 126 -7.74 -24.39 4.09
CA ILE A 126 -7.84 -25.33 5.20
C ILE A 126 -7.40 -24.72 6.54
N LEU A 127 -6.47 -23.76 6.53
CA LEU A 127 -6.01 -23.09 7.75
C LEU A 127 -7.05 -22.11 8.31
N LEU A 128 -7.96 -21.62 7.46
CA LEU A 128 -9.09 -20.80 7.87
C LEU A 128 -10.28 -21.68 8.26
N LEU A 129 -10.59 -22.72 7.47
CA LEU A 129 -11.63 -23.70 7.78
C LEU A 129 -11.42 -24.34 9.16
N ASP A 130 -10.20 -24.77 9.50
CA ASP A 130 -9.87 -25.32 10.82
C ASP A 130 -10.21 -24.36 11.97
N LYS A 131 -9.88 -23.07 11.80
CA LYS A 131 -10.13 -22.05 12.81
C LYS A 131 -11.62 -21.72 12.94
N ILE A 132 -12.37 -21.83 11.84
CA ILE A 132 -13.83 -21.69 11.83
C ILE A 132 -14.51 -22.90 12.47
N GLU A 133 -14.12 -24.14 12.14
CA GLU A 133 -14.62 -25.38 12.75
C GLU A 133 -14.40 -25.34 14.28
N LYS A 134 -13.18 -25.07 14.74
CA LYS A 134 -12.85 -24.92 16.18
C LYS A 134 -13.66 -23.80 16.86
N LEU A 135 -14.00 -22.74 16.13
CA LEU A 135 -14.80 -21.62 16.63
C LEU A 135 -16.32 -21.93 16.62
N GLN A 136 -16.81 -22.78 15.70
CA GLN A 136 -18.13 -23.37 15.75
C GLN A 136 -18.27 -24.30 16.97
N ASP A 137 -17.32 -25.21 17.19
CA ASP A 137 -17.34 -26.16 18.32
C ASP A 137 -17.48 -25.43 19.66
N VAL A 138 -16.69 -24.36 19.87
CA VAL A 138 -16.75 -23.52 21.08
C VAL A 138 -18.10 -22.79 21.21
N TRP A 139 -18.73 -22.43 20.09
CA TRP A 139 -20.01 -21.71 20.06
C TRP A 139 -21.24 -22.62 20.24
N GLN A 140 -21.21 -23.84 19.69
CA GLN A 140 -22.30 -24.82 19.81
C GLN A 140 -22.27 -25.56 21.15
N GLY A 141 -21.17 -25.51 21.90
CA GLY A 141 -20.97 -26.14 23.22
C GLY A 141 -21.80 -25.61 24.40
N GLY A 142 -22.99 -25.06 24.16
CA GLY A 142 -23.95 -24.65 25.19
C GLY A 142 -23.81 -23.20 25.69
N ALA A 143 -24.37 -22.92 26.87
CA ALA A 143 -24.43 -21.57 27.43
C ALA A 143 -23.01 -21.01 27.70
N ALA A 144 -22.62 -20.00 26.91
CA ALA A 144 -21.25 -19.51 26.84
C ALA A 144 -20.70 -19.04 28.20
N THR A 145 -19.81 -19.85 28.78
CA THR A 145 -19.01 -19.46 29.94
C THR A 145 -18.06 -18.30 29.58
N ALA A 146 -17.56 -17.59 30.59
CA ALA A 146 -16.52 -16.58 30.39
C ALA A 146 -15.26 -17.17 29.72
N ALA A 147 -14.94 -18.44 29.99
CA ALA A 147 -13.86 -19.16 29.32
C ALA A 147 -14.15 -19.41 27.83
N GLN A 148 -15.32 -19.98 27.48
CA GLN A 148 -15.72 -20.15 26.08
C GLN A 148 -15.76 -18.83 25.31
N THR A 149 -16.23 -17.75 25.94
CA THR A 149 -16.23 -16.40 25.36
C THR A 149 -14.81 -15.91 25.05
N LEU A 150 -13.85 -16.19 25.93
CA LEU A 150 -12.43 -15.87 25.72
C LEU A 150 -11.79 -16.75 24.64
N TYR A 151 -12.09 -18.05 24.61
CA TYR A 151 -11.63 -18.96 23.56
C TYR A 151 -12.17 -18.57 22.18
N ALA A 152 -13.46 -18.27 22.06
CA ALA A 152 -14.06 -17.79 20.82
C ALA A 152 -13.42 -16.49 20.34
N LYS A 153 -13.12 -15.54 21.24
CA LYS A 153 -12.38 -14.32 20.90
C LYS A 153 -10.96 -14.61 20.41
N ALA A 154 -10.22 -15.50 21.08
CA ALA A 154 -8.87 -15.87 20.69
C ALA A 154 -8.83 -16.59 19.33
N LEU A 155 -9.74 -17.55 19.11
CA LEU A 155 -9.90 -18.23 17.83
C LEU A 155 -10.30 -17.26 16.71
N PHE A 156 -11.16 -16.28 16.99
CA PHE A 156 -11.52 -15.24 16.03
C PHE A 156 -10.31 -14.35 15.66
N GLN A 157 -9.49 -13.96 16.64
CA GLN A 157 -8.27 -13.19 16.37
C GLN A 157 -7.25 -14.02 15.57
N LEU A 158 -7.14 -15.33 15.79
CA LEU A 158 -6.32 -16.22 14.98
C LEU A 158 -6.90 -16.44 13.56
N PHE A 159 -8.22 -16.49 13.43
CA PHE A 159 -8.92 -16.55 12.13
C PHE A 159 -8.63 -15.28 11.32
N VAL A 160 -8.81 -14.10 11.93
CA VAL A 160 -8.50 -12.82 11.28
C VAL A 160 -7.03 -12.74 10.91
N ALA A 161 -6.09 -13.03 11.82
CA ALA A 161 -4.66 -12.92 11.52
C ALA A 161 -4.24 -13.78 10.31
N GLU A 162 -4.71 -15.03 10.25
CA GLU A 162 -4.54 -15.91 9.10
C GLU A 162 -5.22 -15.36 7.84
N LEU A 163 -6.41 -14.77 7.97
CA LEU A 163 -7.14 -14.16 6.86
C LEU A 163 -6.32 -13.03 6.24
N LEU A 164 -5.74 -12.13 7.06
CA LEU A 164 -4.98 -10.98 6.57
C LEU A 164 -3.68 -11.39 5.89
N GLU A 165 -3.02 -12.46 6.37
CA GLU A 165 -1.90 -13.06 5.63
C GLU A 165 -2.35 -13.65 4.29
N GLN A 166 -3.49 -14.33 4.27
CA GLN A 166 -3.99 -15.00 3.07
C GLN A 166 -4.56 -14.04 2.02
N MET A 167 -5.07 -12.89 2.42
CA MET A 167 -5.47 -11.80 1.51
C MET A 167 -4.25 -11.23 0.79
N HIS A 168 -3.16 -10.99 1.52
CA HIS A 168 -1.89 -10.55 0.95
C HIS A 168 -1.25 -11.62 0.05
N ASP A 169 -1.23 -12.89 0.50
CA ASP A 169 -0.84 -14.02 -0.33
C ASP A 169 -1.66 -14.07 -1.63
N ALA A 170 -2.96 -13.73 -1.60
CA ALA A 170 -3.81 -13.74 -2.79
C ALA A 170 -3.52 -12.58 -3.76
N GLU A 171 -3.25 -11.38 -3.24
CA GLU A 171 -2.87 -10.21 -4.04
C GLU A 171 -1.48 -10.35 -4.69
N GLU A 172 -0.58 -11.11 -4.09
CA GLU A 172 0.70 -11.53 -4.71
C GLU A 172 0.54 -12.79 -5.58
N ARG A 173 -0.48 -13.61 -5.31
CA ARG A 173 -0.79 -14.94 -5.89
C ARG A 173 -0.72 -15.04 -7.41
N GLY A 174 -1.48 -14.18 -8.11
CA GLY A 174 -1.70 -14.31 -9.56
C GLY A 174 -2.28 -15.68 -9.98
N GLU A 175 -3.38 -16.12 -9.34
CA GLU A 175 -4.09 -17.38 -9.60
C GLU A 175 -3.24 -18.65 -9.82
N SER A 176 -2.75 -19.28 -8.74
CA SER A 176 -2.37 -20.70 -8.80
C SER A 176 -2.37 -21.43 -7.45
N GLY A 177 -3.15 -22.51 -7.36
CA GLY A 177 -3.24 -23.36 -6.18
C GLY A 177 -2.22 -24.51 -6.19
N ASP A 178 -0.98 -24.28 -5.74
CA ASP A 178 -0.02 -25.38 -5.53
C ASP A 178 -0.44 -26.27 -4.34
N LEU A 179 -0.95 -27.46 -4.66
CA LEU A 179 -1.25 -28.55 -3.72
C LEU A 179 -0.07 -28.88 -2.79
N VAL A 180 1.16 -28.88 -3.29
CA VAL A 180 2.33 -29.26 -2.50
C VAL A 180 2.67 -28.17 -1.49
N TRP A 181 2.58 -26.90 -1.87
CA TRP A 181 2.67 -25.78 -0.94
C TRP A 181 1.54 -25.81 0.10
N GLN A 182 0.28 -25.95 -0.29
CA GLN A 182 -0.85 -26.06 0.64
C GLN A 182 -0.65 -27.21 1.65
N ALA A 183 -0.18 -28.37 1.19
CA ALA A 183 0.12 -29.51 2.05
C ALA A 183 1.30 -29.27 3.01
N LYS A 184 2.35 -28.56 2.58
CA LYS A 184 3.43 -28.13 3.49
C LYS A 184 2.89 -27.21 4.57
N GLN A 185 2.06 -26.22 4.20
CA GLN A 185 1.51 -25.25 5.15
C GLN A 185 0.58 -25.91 6.17
N PHE A 186 -0.29 -26.82 5.73
CA PHE A 186 -1.10 -27.63 6.65
C PHE A 186 -0.22 -28.47 7.60
N ILE A 187 0.84 -29.11 7.10
CA ILE A 187 1.78 -29.85 7.96
C ILE A 187 2.49 -28.93 8.98
N HIS A 188 2.89 -27.72 8.61
CA HIS A 188 3.55 -26.78 9.54
C HIS A 188 2.61 -26.17 10.59
N ALA A 189 1.33 -25.98 10.27
CA ALA A 189 0.33 -25.53 11.24
C ALA A 189 -0.10 -26.66 12.20
N HIS A 190 -0.32 -27.88 11.67
CA HIS A 190 -0.91 -29.01 12.40
C HIS A 190 0.12 -30.05 12.87
N TYR A 191 1.42 -29.73 12.90
CA TYR A 191 2.47 -30.72 13.18
C TYR A 191 2.31 -31.41 14.56
N SER A 192 1.79 -30.73 15.56
CA SER A 192 1.55 -31.26 16.92
C SER A 192 0.26 -32.08 17.05
N GLU A 193 -0.66 -31.99 16.08
CA GLU A 193 -1.92 -32.74 16.08
C GLU A 193 -1.71 -34.17 15.52
N PRO A 194 -2.59 -35.16 15.81
CA PRO A 194 -2.46 -36.55 15.35
C PRO A 194 -2.85 -36.74 13.86
N ILE A 195 -2.30 -35.93 12.96
CA ILE A 195 -2.62 -35.92 11.53
C ILE A 195 -2.03 -37.12 10.78
N THR A 196 -2.85 -37.70 9.90
CA THR A 196 -2.47 -38.82 9.00
C THR A 196 -2.49 -38.38 7.53
N LEU A 197 -1.94 -39.19 6.62
CA LEU A 197 -2.02 -38.91 5.17
C LEU A 197 -3.47 -38.81 4.69
N ALA A 198 -4.37 -39.64 5.24
CA ALA A 198 -5.80 -39.55 4.96
C ALA A 198 -6.39 -38.24 5.49
N THR A 199 -6.04 -37.82 6.70
CA THR A 199 -6.48 -36.55 7.30
C THR A 199 -6.03 -35.35 6.45
N ILE A 200 -4.76 -35.30 6.06
CA ILE A 200 -4.20 -34.22 5.24
C ILE A 200 -4.89 -34.19 3.86
N ALA A 201 -5.04 -35.36 3.22
CA ALA A 201 -5.69 -35.46 1.91
C ALA A 201 -7.18 -35.09 1.95
N GLN A 202 -7.92 -35.57 2.96
CA GLN A 202 -9.33 -35.25 3.20
C GLN A 202 -9.53 -33.75 3.44
N LYS A 203 -8.72 -33.15 4.33
CA LYS A 203 -8.79 -31.71 4.62
C LYS A 203 -8.47 -30.90 3.36
N LEU A 204 -7.40 -31.21 2.62
CA LEU A 204 -7.05 -30.57 1.34
C LEU A 204 -7.99 -30.94 0.16
N ARG A 205 -8.93 -31.89 0.35
CA ARG A 205 -9.90 -32.37 -0.66
C ARG A 205 -9.29 -33.03 -1.90
N TYR A 206 -8.13 -33.65 -1.75
CA TYR A 206 -7.51 -34.51 -2.77
C TYR A 206 -7.53 -35.98 -2.34
N SER A 207 -7.33 -36.91 -3.27
CA SER A 207 -7.13 -38.32 -2.90
C SER A 207 -5.74 -38.52 -2.29
N ALA A 208 -5.64 -39.34 -1.23
CA ALA A 208 -4.38 -39.63 -0.57
C ALA A 208 -3.27 -40.17 -1.51
N PRO A 209 -3.55 -41.01 -2.52
CA PRO A 209 -2.56 -41.41 -3.52
C PRO A 209 -2.08 -40.23 -4.39
N TYR A 210 -2.98 -39.33 -4.80
CA TYR A 210 -2.63 -38.17 -5.63
C TYR A 210 -1.75 -37.18 -4.86
N LEU A 211 -2.14 -36.82 -3.63
CA LEU A 211 -1.34 -36.00 -2.73
C LEU A 211 0.04 -36.62 -2.51
N SER A 212 0.11 -37.90 -2.14
CA SER A 212 1.38 -38.58 -1.86
C SER A 212 2.31 -38.61 -3.08
N LYS A 213 1.75 -38.84 -4.27
CA LYS A 213 2.49 -38.80 -5.55
C LYS A 213 3.05 -37.40 -5.82
N GLN A 214 2.20 -36.37 -5.87
CA GLN A 214 2.62 -35.01 -6.22
C GLN A 214 3.62 -34.45 -5.19
N PHE A 215 3.33 -34.63 -3.89
CA PHE A 215 4.22 -34.18 -2.82
C PHE A 215 5.59 -34.85 -2.90
N LYS A 216 5.65 -36.15 -3.24
CA LYS A 216 6.93 -36.86 -3.42
C LYS A 216 7.68 -36.41 -4.68
N GLN A 217 6.98 -36.11 -5.77
CA GLN A 217 7.61 -35.57 -6.99
C GLN A 217 8.26 -34.20 -6.74
N HIS A 218 7.60 -33.32 -5.98
CA HIS A 218 8.10 -31.96 -5.70
C HIS A 218 9.03 -31.83 -4.48
N THR A 219 9.13 -32.84 -3.60
CA THR A 219 9.93 -32.75 -2.36
C THR A 219 10.88 -33.92 -2.11
N GLY A 220 10.82 -34.98 -2.91
CA GLY A 220 11.53 -36.25 -2.69
C GLY A 220 10.97 -37.13 -1.56
N HIS A 221 10.02 -36.62 -0.76
CA HIS A 221 9.54 -37.24 0.48
C HIS A 221 8.03 -37.49 0.46
N SER A 222 7.51 -38.43 1.26
CA SER A 222 6.06 -38.47 1.48
C SER A 222 5.63 -37.32 2.42
N PRO A 223 4.34 -36.93 2.42
CA PRO A 223 3.81 -35.96 3.38
C PRO A 223 4.08 -36.34 4.85
N ILE A 224 4.10 -37.65 5.17
CA ILE A 224 4.36 -38.14 6.52
C ILE A 224 5.86 -38.13 6.86
N ASP A 225 6.75 -38.43 5.93
CA ASP A 225 8.20 -38.25 6.14
C ASP A 225 8.54 -36.76 6.36
N TYR A 226 7.86 -35.86 5.66
CA TYR A 226 7.99 -34.42 5.83
C TYR A 226 7.48 -33.95 7.20
N LEU A 227 6.29 -34.40 7.62
CA LEU A 227 5.76 -34.18 8.98
C LEU A 227 6.73 -34.65 10.06
N ILE A 228 7.29 -35.87 9.95
CA ILE A 228 8.26 -36.41 10.91
C ILE A 228 9.49 -35.50 11.00
N ARG A 229 10.02 -35.02 9.86
CA ARG A 229 11.12 -34.04 9.85
C ARG A 229 10.74 -32.76 10.59
N VAL A 230 9.59 -32.14 10.29
CA VAL A 230 9.12 -30.89 10.93
C VAL A 230 9.01 -31.06 12.45
N ARG A 231 8.40 -32.15 12.92
CA ARG A 231 8.30 -32.48 14.36
C ARG A 231 9.66 -32.61 15.03
N LEU A 232 10.61 -33.24 14.36
CA LEU A 232 11.95 -33.49 14.93
C LEU A 232 12.81 -32.22 14.95
N GLU A 233 12.71 -31.32 13.96
CA GLU A 233 13.39 -30.01 14.04
C GLU A 233 12.82 -29.14 15.16
N LYS A 234 11.49 -29.13 15.35
CA LYS A 234 10.84 -28.47 16.51
C LYS A 234 11.29 -29.09 17.84
N ALA A 235 11.43 -30.42 17.90
CA ALA A 235 11.92 -31.11 19.09
C ALA A 235 13.37 -30.76 19.42
N LYS A 236 14.27 -30.65 18.42
CA LYS A 236 15.64 -30.15 18.63
C LYS A 236 15.62 -28.74 19.23
N ALA A 237 14.80 -27.83 18.69
CA ALA A 237 14.69 -26.47 19.23
C ALA A 237 14.26 -26.47 20.70
N PHE A 238 13.22 -27.22 21.07
CA PHE A 238 12.76 -27.31 22.46
C PHE A 238 13.78 -27.95 23.40
N LEU A 239 14.53 -28.97 22.97
CA LEU A 239 15.61 -29.59 23.77
C LEU A 239 16.72 -28.59 24.14
N LEU A 240 17.04 -27.66 23.23
CA LEU A 240 18.09 -26.65 23.39
C LEU A 240 17.61 -25.35 24.06
N GLN A 241 16.35 -25.00 23.91
CA GLN A 241 15.78 -23.73 24.38
C GLN A 241 15.03 -23.84 25.71
N THR A 242 14.76 -25.06 26.20
CA THR A 242 13.95 -25.29 27.42
C THR A 242 14.55 -26.31 28.38
N GLU A 243 14.17 -26.21 29.64
CA GLU A 243 14.39 -27.24 30.67
C GLU A 243 13.18 -28.21 30.78
N ALA A 244 12.30 -28.26 29.76
CA ALA A 244 11.05 -29.03 29.80
C ALA A 244 11.27 -30.57 29.81
N PRO A 245 10.44 -31.35 30.52
CA PRO A 245 10.51 -32.81 30.52
C PRO A 245 10.40 -33.42 29.12
N LEU A 246 11.15 -34.50 28.87
CA LEU A 246 11.20 -35.13 27.55
C LEU A 246 9.83 -35.66 27.06
N GLN A 247 8.96 -36.02 28.00
CA GLN A 247 7.57 -36.42 27.72
C GLN A 247 6.70 -35.24 27.26
N GLU A 248 6.89 -34.06 27.84
CA GLU A 248 6.20 -32.83 27.45
C GLU A 248 6.67 -32.35 26.07
N ILE A 249 7.98 -32.42 25.80
CA ILE A 249 8.55 -32.14 24.47
C ILE A 249 7.99 -33.12 23.42
N ALA A 250 7.90 -34.42 23.74
CA ALA A 250 7.32 -35.42 22.84
C ALA A 250 5.85 -35.12 22.51
N GLN A 251 5.05 -34.79 23.52
CA GLN A 251 3.64 -34.43 23.35
C GLN A 251 3.46 -33.12 22.57
N GLY A 252 4.25 -32.08 22.89
CA GLY A 252 4.23 -30.77 22.21
C GLY A 252 4.62 -30.83 20.73
N VAL A 253 5.39 -31.85 20.31
CA VAL A 253 5.67 -32.13 18.89
C VAL A 253 4.85 -33.30 18.31
N GLY A 254 3.74 -33.65 18.96
CA GLY A 254 2.70 -34.54 18.42
C GLY A 254 2.95 -36.05 18.54
N TYR A 255 3.83 -36.49 19.45
CA TYR A 255 4.02 -37.89 19.80
C TYR A 255 3.40 -38.22 21.16
N SER A 256 2.38 -39.07 21.16
CA SER A 256 1.74 -39.58 22.39
C SER A 256 2.60 -40.61 23.14
N ASP A 257 3.42 -41.39 22.42
CA ASP A 257 4.34 -42.39 23.00
C ASP A 257 5.79 -41.88 23.00
N LEU A 258 6.35 -41.69 24.20
CA LEU A 258 7.72 -41.24 24.44
C LEU A 258 8.77 -42.20 23.82
N SER A 259 8.52 -43.51 23.87
CA SER A 259 9.46 -44.51 23.34
C SER A 259 9.53 -44.44 21.80
N TYR A 260 8.41 -44.18 21.14
CA TYR A 260 8.31 -43.98 19.70
C TYR A 260 9.01 -42.68 19.30
N PHE A 261 8.81 -41.59 20.03
CA PHE A 261 9.55 -40.35 19.83
C PHE A 261 11.06 -40.55 19.93
N ILE A 262 11.56 -41.21 20.98
CA ILE A 262 13.00 -41.48 21.15
C ILE A 262 13.57 -42.32 19.99
N ARG A 263 12.83 -43.35 19.53
CA ARG A 263 13.20 -44.16 18.36
C ARG A 263 13.20 -43.34 17.07
N ALA A 264 12.17 -42.52 16.83
CA ALA A 264 12.06 -41.68 15.65
C ALA A 264 13.14 -40.60 15.59
N PHE A 265 13.40 -39.92 16.72
CA PHE A 265 14.48 -38.95 16.85
C PHE A 265 15.83 -39.61 16.54
N LYS A 266 16.20 -40.70 17.23
CA LYS A 266 17.47 -41.40 16.99
C LYS A 266 17.63 -41.91 15.55
N LYS A 267 16.55 -42.38 14.91
CA LYS A 267 16.57 -42.81 13.50
C LYS A 267 16.94 -41.67 12.54
N HIS A 268 16.58 -40.42 12.85
CA HIS A 268 16.77 -39.27 11.97
C HIS A 268 17.94 -38.35 12.37
N THR A 269 18.44 -38.42 13.61
CA THR A 269 19.57 -37.62 14.11
C THR A 269 20.82 -38.45 14.48
N GLY A 270 20.71 -39.78 14.51
CA GLY A 270 21.77 -40.72 14.93
C GLY A 270 21.87 -40.92 16.45
N VAL A 271 21.47 -39.93 17.25
CA VAL A 271 21.62 -39.90 18.72
C VAL A 271 20.26 -39.83 19.43
N THR A 272 20.19 -40.26 20.69
CA THR A 272 18.94 -40.07 21.48
C THR A 272 18.71 -38.59 21.81
N PRO A 273 17.47 -38.16 22.12
CA PRO A 273 17.18 -36.78 22.53
C PRO A 273 18.03 -36.27 23.70
N GLY A 274 18.30 -37.14 24.69
CA GLY A 274 19.17 -36.81 25.83
C GLY A 274 20.61 -36.57 25.41
N GLN A 275 21.19 -37.49 24.63
CA GLN A 275 22.54 -37.36 24.08
C GLN A 275 22.68 -36.14 23.17
N PHE A 276 21.65 -35.79 22.40
CA PHE A 276 21.63 -34.57 21.57
C PHE A 276 21.73 -33.30 22.43
N LYS A 277 21.01 -33.25 23.56
CA LYS A 277 21.09 -32.14 24.51
C LYS A 277 22.47 -32.08 25.18
N GLU A 278 22.94 -33.21 25.71
CA GLU A 278 24.25 -33.35 26.36
C GLU A 278 25.42 -32.96 25.44
N GLN A 279 25.37 -33.36 24.16
CA GLN A 279 26.37 -32.98 23.15
C GLN A 279 26.34 -31.47 22.84
N ALA A 280 25.16 -30.86 22.75
CA ALA A 280 25.04 -29.43 22.52
C ALA A 280 25.47 -28.60 23.74
N GLU A 281 25.11 -29.03 24.96
CA GLU A 281 25.57 -28.41 26.21
C GLU A 281 27.11 -28.52 26.35
N SER A 282 27.69 -29.65 25.95
CA SER A 282 29.15 -29.84 25.88
C SER A 282 29.82 -28.94 24.85
N ALA A 283 29.27 -28.82 23.64
CA ALA A 283 29.81 -27.94 22.59
C ALA A 283 29.71 -26.44 22.99
N ILE A 284 28.64 -26.05 23.69
CA ILE A 284 28.48 -24.70 24.26
C ILE A 284 29.50 -24.46 25.38
N TRP A 285 29.83 -25.48 26.18
CA TRP A 285 30.84 -25.41 27.23
C TRP A 285 32.27 -25.25 26.67
N GLU A 286 32.61 -25.95 25.59
CA GLU A 286 33.89 -25.81 24.89
C GLU A 286 34.03 -24.44 24.20
N ALA A 287 32.99 -24.00 23.48
CA ALA A 287 32.94 -22.69 22.83
C ALA A 287 32.88 -21.50 23.81
N GLY A 288 32.50 -21.72 25.07
CA GLY A 288 32.33 -20.69 26.09
C GLY A 288 33.58 -20.32 26.88
N SER A 289 34.76 -20.84 26.53
CA SER A 289 35.96 -20.81 27.38
C SER A 289 36.64 -19.43 27.56
N GLU A 290 36.35 -18.45 26.71
CA GLU A 290 37.03 -17.12 26.75
C GLU A 290 36.35 -16.04 27.63
N TYR A 291 35.14 -16.28 28.17
CA TYR A 291 34.39 -15.26 28.92
C TYR A 291 34.01 -15.69 30.35
N PRO A 292 34.74 -15.29 31.41
CA PRO A 292 34.63 -15.85 32.75
C PRO A 292 33.40 -15.40 33.58
N VAL A 293 32.47 -14.60 33.02
CA VAL A 293 31.47 -13.83 33.79
C VAL A 293 30.15 -14.60 34.05
N LYS A 294 29.98 -15.83 33.53
CA LYS A 294 28.75 -16.64 33.70
C LYS A 294 28.90 -17.93 34.53
N ARG A 295 29.94 -18.05 35.36
CA ARG A 295 30.07 -19.14 36.35
C ARG A 295 29.70 -18.68 37.75
N LEU A 296 28.47 -19.02 38.20
CA LEU A 296 28.08 -19.36 39.60
C LEU A 296 26.54 -19.52 39.73
N ARG A 297 25.97 -20.64 39.25
CA ARG A 297 24.69 -21.15 39.79
C ARG A 297 25.04 -22.02 41.01
N SER A 298 24.88 -21.49 42.22
CA SER A 298 25.07 -22.26 43.46
C SER A 298 23.92 -23.26 43.65
N SER A 299 24.24 -24.52 43.97
CA SER A 299 23.27 -25.61 44.15
C SER A 299 22.59 -25.65 45.54
N LEU A 300 22.79 -24.62 46.37
CA LEU A 300 22.43 -24.63 47.79
C LEU A 300 21.08 -23.97 48.14
N VAL A 301 20.28 -23.54 47.16
CA VAL A 301 18.96 -22.91 47.41
C VAL A 301 17.87 -23.53 46.52
N GLN A 302 16.84 -24.07 47.16
CA GLN A 302 15.63 -24.55 46.49
C GLN A 302 14.73 -23.37 46.11
N SER A 303 14.19 -23.37 44.89
CA SER A 303 13.28 -22.31 44.42
C SER A 303 11.88 -22.45 45.03
N SER A 304 11.41 -21.40 45.71
CA SER A 304 10.03 -21.27 46.16
C SER A 304 9.27 -20.33 45.21
N PRO A 305 8.13 -20.74 44.61
CA PRO A 305 7.39 -19.89 43.68
C PRO A 305 6.58 -18.82 44.41
N ARG A 306 6.58 -17.58 43.91
CA ARG A 306 5.66 -16.54 44.38
C ARG A 306 5.00 -15.78 43.22
N TYR A 307 3.68 -15.86 43.20
CA TYR A 307 2.77 -15.06 42.39
C TYR A 307 2.60 -13.65 42.99
N TYR A 308 2.69 -12.60 42.15
CA TYR A 308 2.03 -11.28 42.31
C TYR A 308 2.33 -10.47 43.63
N ASN A 309 2.04 -9.17 43.80
CA ASN A 309 1.27 -8.18 43.03
C ASN A 309 1.68 -6.71 43.39
N LEU A 310 0.95 -5.72 42.82
CA LEU A 310 0.75 -4.30 43.26
C LEU A 310 1.94 -3.31 43.06
N ILE A 311 1.88 -2.38 42.10
CA ILE A 311 1.15 -1.06 42.07
C ILE A 311 1.91 0.12 42.74
N ASN A 312 1.80 1.28 42.07
CA ASN A 312 2.09 2.68 42.47
C ASN A 312 3.49 3.30 42.29
N ASN A 313 3.55 4.12 41.24
CA ASN A 313 3.75 5.58 41.28
C ASN A 313 5.01 6.24 41.88
N GLU A 314 5.72 6.90 40.94
CA GLU A 314 6.14 8.31 40.98
C GLU A 314 7.42 8.78 41.71
N ASN A 315 8.17 9.56 40.92
CA ASN A 315 8.91 10.79 41.26
C ASN A 315 10.11 10.75 42.22
N HIS A 316 11.30 10.92 41.62
CA HIS A 316 12.13 12.14 41.73
C HIS A 316 12.06 12.90 43.09
N TYR A 317 13.16 13.07 43.85
CA TYR A 317 14.38 13.78 43.44
C TYR A 317 15.61 13.57 44.38
N GLN A 318 16.81 13.78 43.83
CA GLN A 318 18.08 14.27 44.42
C GLN A 318 18.53 13.93 45.86
N LYS A 319 19.76 13.41 45.96
CA LYS A 319 21.00 14.14 46.35
C LYS A 319 22.24 13.43 45.73
N GLU A 320 23.25 14.11 45.18
CA GLU A 320 24.37 14.85 45.85
C GLU A 320 25.22 13.93 46.76
N GLU A 321 26.51 13.66 46.54
CA GLU A 321 27.50 13.99 45.47
C GLU A 321 28.48 12.80 45.30
N GLY A 322 29.24 12.69 44.19
CA GLY A 322 30.29 11.65 44.08
C GLY A 322 30.71 11.18 42.66
N GLU A 323 31.24 12.08 41.84
CA GLU A 323 31.94 11.80 40.57
C GLU A 323 31.14 11.08 39.45
N SER A 324 31.69 11.08 38.21
CA SER A 324 30.84 11.23 37.01
C SER A 324 30.95 10.15 35.92
N VAL A 325 29.81 9.57 35.57
CA VAL A 325 29.63 8.69 34.39
C VAL A 325 29.38 9.53 33.14
N GLN A 326 30.12 9.27 32.06
CA GLN A 326 29.89 9.94 30.78
C GLN A 326 28.55 9.48 30.14
N ARG A 327 27.80 10.45 29.62
CA ARG A 327 26.49 10.25 28.97
C ARG A 327 26.57 10.54 27.48
N PHE A 328 26.01 9.67 26.64
CA PHE A 328 25.46 10.13 25.36
C PHE A 328 24.22 10.99 25.62
N ARG A 329 24.13 12.15 24.95
CA ARG A 329 23.03 13.11 25.12
C ARG A 329 22.12 13.12 23.89
N ASN A 330 20.81 13.03 24.13
CA ASN A 330 19.82 13.51 23.17
C ASN A 330 20.05 15.02 22.93
N GLY A 331 20.14 15.42 21.66
CA GLY A 331 20.46 16.78 21.25
C GLY A 331 19.23 17.62 20.91
N THR A 332 18.53 18.17 21.91
CA THR A 332 17.45 19.13 21.68
C THR A 332 17.92 20.57 21.52
N LYS A 333 17.21 21.28 20.64
CA LYS A 333 17.27 22.70 20.26
C LYS A 333 17.79 23.63 21.38
N GLY A 334 18.88 24.39 21.12
CA GLY A 334 19.37 25.37 22.13
C GLY A 334 20.69 26.12 21.91
N LYS A 335 21.24 26.25 20.69
CA LYS A 335 22.55 26.93 20.48
C LYS A 335 22.67 27.96 19.33
N MET A 336 21.63 28.19 18.52
CA MET A 336 21.73 29.09 17.35
C MET A 336 21.97 30.57 17.71
N HIS A 337 21.39 31.04 18.82
CA HIS A 337 21.49 32.43 19.27
C HIS A 337 22.88 32.89 19.76
N LYS A 338 23.87 32.00 19.87
CA LYS A 338 25.26 32.39 20.23
C LYS A 338 26.21 32.49 19.03
N TRP A 339 25.82 32.00 17.84
CA TRP A 339 26.59 32.21 16.61
C TRP A 339 26.25 33.55 15.93
N MET A 340 24.98 33.97 15.99
CA MET A 340 24.51 35.25 15.43
C MET A 340 25.24 36.48 16.01
N LEU A 341 25.71 36.42 17.26
CA LEU A 341 26.43 37.53 17.90
C LEU A 341 27.91 37.62 17.47
N GLY A 342 28.51 36.51 17.02
CA GLY A 342 29.89 36.49 16.51
C GLY A 342 29.99 37.03 15.08
N LEU A 343 29.01 36.73 14.22
CA LEU A 343 29.02 37.16 12.83
C LEU A 343 28.84 38.69 12.68
N ALA A 344 28.07 39.31 13.59
CA ALA A 344 27.89 40.76 13.64
C ALA A 344 29.18 41.52 13.98
N LEU A 345 30.07 40.94 14.79
CA LEU A 345 31.35 41.55 15.16
C LEU A 345 32.40 41.46 14.04
N LEU A 346 32.34 40.42 13.19
CA LEU A 346 33.27 40.24 12.07
C LEU A 346 32.99 41.17 10.89
N LEU A 347 31.72 41.57 10.68
CA LEU A 347 31.34 42.51 9.61
C LEU A 347 31.62 43.99 9.96
N SER A 348 32.06 44.29 11.19
CA SER A 348 32.44 45.64 11.61
C SER A 348 33.92 46.00 11.32
N ALA A 349 34.72 45.08 10.79
CA ALA A 349 36.18 45.20 10.70
C ALA A 349 36.72 45.64 9.32
N CYS A 350 35.85 45.92 8.34
CA CYS A 350 36.24 46.31 6.97
C CYS A 350 35.55 47.60 6.47
N SER A 351 35.51 48.64 7.32
CA SER A 351 35.06 49.98 6.94
C SER A 351 36.12 51.02 7.28
N GLY A 352 36.89 51.50 6.29
CA GLY A 352 37.74 52.69 6.46
C GLY A 352 39.08 52.70 5.73
N THR A 353 39.07 53.05 4.44
CA THR A 353 40.05 53.99 3.87
C THR A 353 39.54 54.46 2.50
N GLY A 354 39.38 55.77 2.33
CA GLY A 354 38.86 56.36 1.10
C GLY A 354 39.29 57.81 0.94
N SER A 355 39.24 58.29 -0.31
CA SER A 355 39.66 59.61 -0.81
C SER A 355 41.18 59.87 -0.88
N GLY A 356 41.58 60.67 -1.88
CA GLY A 356 42.97 61.00 -2.23
C GLY A 356 43.22 60.95 -3.74
N GLY A 357 42.53 61.78 -4.54
CA GLY A 357 42.54 61.71 -6.01
C GLY A 357 42.93 63.02 -6.72
N ALA A 358 43.09 62.92 -8.04
CA ALA A 358 43.29 64.02 -9.01
C ALA A 358 42.56 63.62 -10.33
N VAL A 359 41.64 64.43 -10.89
CA VAL A 359 41.88 65.46 -11.93
C VAL A 359 42.54 64.88 -13.20
N SER A 360 42.01 64.93 -14.44
CA SER A 360 40.68 65.29 -15.05
C SER A 360 40.70 64.78 -16.54
N SER A 361 39.78 64.98 -17.50
CA SER A 361 38.56 65.81 -17.69
C SER A 361 37.63 65.21 -18.79
N SER A 362 36.57 65.93 -19.20
CA SER A 362 35.67 65.66 -20.37
C SER A 362 35.83 66.80 -21.43
N PRO A 363 35.14 66.82 -22.60
CA PRO A 363 34.29 65.84 -23.33
C PRO A 363 34.81 65.67 -24.81
N PRO A 364 34.05 65.31 -25.89
CA PRO A 364 32.66 64.82 -26.04
C PRO A 364 32.53 63.52 -26.89
N GLN A 365 31.30 63.20 -27.33
CA GLN A 365 30.90 61.95 -27.99
C GLN A 365 31.30 61.85 -29.49
N VAL A 366 31.64 60.64 -29.91
CA VAL A 366 31.41 60.09 -31.27
C VAL A 366 30.84 58.67 -31.11
N ALA A 367 29.97 58.23 -32.02
CA ALA A 367 29.13 57.04 -31.80
C ALA A 367 29.59 55.77 -32.53
N THR A 368 29.30 54.62 -31.91
CA THR A 368 29.18 53.26 -32.51
C THR A 368 30.47 52.61 -33.09
N PRO A 369 30.52 51.26 -33.24
CA PRO A 369 29.46 50.27 -33.05
C PRO A 369 29.57 49.38 -31.81
N VAL A 370 28.41 48.85 -31.40
CA VAL A 370 28.28 47.74 -30.47
C VAL A 370 28.72 46.45 -31.18
N PRO A 371 29.54 45.56 -30.56
CA PRO A 371 29.80 44.24 -31.10
C PRO A 371 28.49 43.46 -31.25
N ALA A 372 28.25 42.89 -32.43
CA ALA A 372 26.97 42.23 -32.74
C ALA A 372 26.63 41.15 -31.70
N ALA A 373 25.33 41.01 -31.39
CA ALA A 373 24.86 40.00 -30.46
C ALA A 373 25.31 38.60 -30.92
N ALA A 374 26.08 37.92 -30.07
CA ALA A 374 26.34 36.50 -30.26
C ALA A 374 25.02 35.75 -30.13
N SER A 375 24.63 35.03 -31.19
CA SER A 375 23.48 34.13 -31.15
C SER A 375 23.59 33.17 -29.96
N PRO A 376 22.49 32.71 -29.35
CA PRO A 376 22.53 31.70 -28.30
C PRO A 376 23.21 30.44 -28.84
N GLN A 377 24.47 30.24 -28.48
CA GLN A 377 25.24 29.11 -28.95
C GLN A 377 24.82 27.89 -28.12
N GLU A 378 24.06 26.98 -28.73
CA GLU A 378 23.54 25.79 -28.06
C GLU A 378 24.66 25.05 -27.33
N ALA A 379 24.54 24.99 -26.00
CA ALA A 379 25.47 24.26 -25.16
C ALA A 379 25.29 22.76 -25.41
N LYS A 380 26.05 22.21 -26.37
CA LYS A 380 26.06 20.79 -26.71
C LYS A 380 26.29 19.97 -25.43
N GLN A 381 25.22 19.35 -24.91
CA GLN A 381 25.28 18.54 -23.71
C GLN A 381 26.29 17.42 -23.92
N GLN A 382 27.30 17.35 -23.05
CA GLN A 382 28.30 16.31 -23.11
C GLN A 382 27.75 15.01 -22.51
N TRP A 383 27.92 13.93 -23.26
CA TRP A 383 27.72 12.56 -22.81
C TRP A 383 29.09 11.87 -22.77
N PRO A 384 29.36 10.93 -21.84
CA PRO A 384 28.44 10.34 -20.87
C PRO A 384 27.97 11.30 -19.78
N ARG A 385 26.80 11.03 -19.22
CA ARG A 385 26.19 11.80 -18.11
C ARG A 385 25.92 10.90 -16.93
N THR A 386 26.32 11.33 -15.73
CA THR A 386 25.85 10.72 -14.47
C THR A 386 24.59 11.44 -13.98
N TYR A 387 23.59 10.66 -13.59
CA TYR A 387 22.40 11.09 -12.88
C TYR A 387 22.40 10.41 -11.50
N VAL A 388 21.92 11.07 -10.45
CA VAL A 388 21.73 10.44 -9.12
C VAL A 388 20.23 10.22 -8.95
N ASP A 389 19.82 8.96 -8.84
CA ASP A 389 18.42 8.59 -8.75
C ASP A 389 17.87 8.67 -7.33
N ALA A 390 16.56 8.45 -7.16
CA ALA A 390 15.87 8.58 -5.88
C ALA A 390 16.24 7.50 -4.85
N THR A 391 17.02 6.48 -5.23
CA THR A 391 17.64 5.54 -4.29
C THR A 391 19.02 6.00 -3.81
N GLY A 392 19.52 7.12 -4.36
CA GLY A 392 20.88 7.63 -4.18
C GLY A 392 21.91 6.94 -5.07
N LYS A 393 21.48 6.18 -6.09
CA LYS A 393 22.38 5.45 -6.99
C LYS A 393 22.84 6.34 -8.15
N GLU A 394 24.13 6.27 -8.49
CA GLU A 394 24.66 6.84 -9.72
C GLU A 394 24.26 6.00 -10.94
N VAL A 395 23.47 6.61 -11.82
CA VAL A 395 23.00 6.07 -13.10
C VAL A 395 23.80 6.75 -14.21
N VAL A 396 24.70 6.01 -14.85
CA VAL A 396 25.58 6.52 -15.91
C VAL A 396 24.98 6.22 -17.28
N MET A 397 24.59 7.26 -18.00
CA MET A 397 24.06 7.20 -19.36
C MET A 397 25.17 7.53 -20.36
N ALA A 398 25.58 6.54 -21.16
CA ALA A 398 26.73 6.67 -22.08
C ALA A 398 26.47 7.61 -23.28
N LYS A 399 25.20 7.75 -23.65
CA LYS A 399 24.67 8.57 -24.76
C LYS A 399 23.34 9.17 -24.33
N GLN A 400 22.82 10.12 -25.10
CA GLN A 400 21.45 10.60 -24.93
C GLN A 400 20.45 9.43 -25.12
N PRO A 401 19.54 9.19 -24.16
CA PRO A 401 18.47 8.20 -24.33
C PRO A 401 17.58 8.53 -25.52
N GLN A 402 17.22 7.52 -26.30
CA GLN A 402 16.35 7.61 -27.49
C GLN A 402 15.30 6.48 -27.55
N ARG A 403 15.48 5.43 -26.74
CA ARG A 403 14.64 4.22 -26.66
C ARG A 403 14.15 4.08 -25.22
N ILE A 404 13.29 5.01 -24.81
CA ILE A 404 12.88 5.17 -23.43
C ILE A 404 11.62 4.34 -23.16
N VAL A 405 11.63 3.53 -22.10
CA VAL A 405 10.44 2.87 -21.57
C VAL A 405 10.07 3.50 -20.23
N VAL A 406 8.78 3.80 -20.03
CA VAL A 406 8.29 4.47 -18.82
C VAL A 406 7.22 3.60 -18.15
N THR A 407 7.49 3.10 -16.94
CA THR A 407 6.69 2.02 -16.31
C THR A 407 5.43 2.52 -15.59
N HIS A 408 5.00 3.76 -15.87
CA HIS A 408 3.74 4.32 -15.40
C HIS A 408 3.13 5.23 -16.47
N PHE A 409 1.86 5.03 -16.83
CA PHE A 409 1.17 5.75 -17.91
C PHE A 409 1.27 7.28 -17.78
N GLY A 410 1.13 7.81 -16.56
CA GLY A 410 1.21 9.26 -16.27
C GLY A 410 2.58 9.89 -16.57
N MET A 411 3.65 9.10 -16.75
CA MET A 411 4.93 9.64 -17.23
C MET A 411 4.85 10.10 -18.69
N MET A 412 4.01 9.46 -19.53
CA MET A 412 4.03 9.66 -20.99
C MET A 412 3.88 11.12 -21.41
N GLU A 413 2.98 11.88 -20.76
CA GLU A 413 2.73 13.28 -21.14
C GLU A 413 3.96 14.19 -20.97
N TYR A 414 4.82 13.91 -20.00
CA TYR A 414 6.06 14.66 -19.80
C TYR A 414 7.06 14.37 -20.93
N PHE A 415 7.16 13.12 -21.36
CA PHE A 415 8.03 12.73 -22.48
C PHE A 415 7.49 13.22 -23.83
N PHE A 416 6.16 13.36 -23.98
CA PHE A 416 5.55 14.09 -25.10
C PHE A 416 5.85 15.59 -25.04
N ALA A 417 5.75 16.24 -23.87
CA ALA A 417 6.07 17.66 -23.69
C ALA A 417 7.57 17.98 -23.91
N LEU A 418 8.46 17.01 -23.70
CA LEU A 418 9.90 17.11 -23.99
C LEU A 418 10.29 16.64 -25.41
N GLU A 419 9.31 16.48 -26.30
CA GLU A 419 9.50 16.06 -27.71
C GLU A 419 10.36 14.78 -27.85
N THR A 420 10.21 13.85 -26.90
CA THR A 420 11.01 12.62 -26.82
C THR A 420 10.11 11.46 -26.39
N PRO A 421 9.12 11.06 -27.23
CA PRO A 421 8.10 10.10 -26.87
C PRO A 421 8.69 8.74 -26.44
N PRO A 422 8.10 8.05 -25.45
CA PRO A 422 8.57 6.73 -25.04
C PRO A 422 8.25 5.68 -26.11
N ILE A 423 9.08 4.66 -26.24
CA ILE A 423 8.83 3.52 -27.15
C ILE A 423 7.85 2.51 -26.54
N ALA A 424 7.68 2.51 -25.22
CA ALA A 424 6.63 1.77 -24.55
C ALA A 424 6.23 2.39 -23.19
N SER A 425 4.99 2.12 -22.77
CA SER A 425 4.53 2.39 -21.42
C SER A 425 3.46 1.40 -20.99
N THR A 426 3.30 1.23 -19.67
CA THR A 426 2.20 0.46 -19.08
C THR A 426 0.87 1.15 -19.37
N LEU A 427 -0.15 0.42 -19.81
CA LEU A 427 -1.48 0.94 -20.16
C LEU A 427 -1.47 1.94 -21.34
N ALA A 428 -0.42 1.94 -22.17
CA ALA A 428 -0.29 2.85 -23.31
C ALA A 428 -1.49 2.78 -24.28
N GLU A 429 -1.95 1.59 -24.66
CA GLU A 429 -3.07 1.42 -25.60
C GLU A 429 -4.36 2.00 -25.01
N ARG A 430 -4.62 1.68 -23.74
CA ARG A 430 -5.78 2.16 -22.99
C ARG A 430 -5.79 3.69 -22.87
N MET A 431 -4.68 4.30 -22.48
CA MET A 431 -4.65 5.73 -22.18
C MET A 431 -4.57 6.59 -23.44
N LEU A 432 -3.77 6.20 -24.46
CA LEU A 432 -3.68 6.94 -25.73
C LEU A 432 -5.03 7.02 -26.45
N GLY A 433 -5.86 5.97 -26.35
CA GLY A 433 -7.19 5.96 -26.94
C GLY A 433 -8.27 6.74 -26.18
N SER A 434 -8.14 6.88 -24.84
CA SER A 434 -9.24 7.34 -23.97
C SER A 434 -9.03 8.67 -23.24
N PHE A 435 -7.81 9.23 -23.25
CA PHE A 435 -7.49 10.51 -22.61
C PHE A 435 -7.44 11.65 -23.64
N GLU A 436 -8.23 12.70 -23.46
CA GLU A 436 -8.32 13.83 -24.41
C GLU A 436 -6.96 14.52 -24.64
N THR A 437 -6.17 14.67 -23.57
CA THR A 437 -4.80 15.21 -23.63
C THR A 437 -3.83 14.37 -24.48
N LEU A 438 -4.11 13.08 -24.65
CA LEU A 438 -3.24 12.12 -25.34
C LEU A 438 -3.69 11.76 -26.77
N LYS A 439 -4.95 12.01 -27.12
CA LYS A 439 -5.49 11.80 -28.49
C LYS A 439 -4.64 12.41 -29.62
N PRO A 440 -3.96 13.59 -29.48
CA PRO A 440 -3.05 14.10 -30.51
C PRO A 440 -1.82 13.22 -30.78
N TYR A 441 -1.38 12.45 -29.79
CA TYR A 441 -0.19 11.60 -29.85
C TYR A 441 -0.51 10.15 -30.27
N ALA A 442 -1.75 9.70 -30.07
CA ALA A 442 -2.20 8.34 -30.35
C ALA A 442 -2.02 7.85 -31.81
N LYS A 443 -1.81 8.76 -32.76
CA LYS A 443 -1.57 8.44 -34.19
C LYS A 443 -0.10 8.61 -34.63
N THR A 444 0.74 9.19 -33.78
CA THR A 444 2.11 9.61 -34.12
C THR A 444 3.17 8.96 -33.24
N ALA A 445 2.83 8.62 -32.01
CA ALA A 445 3.69 7.90 -31.08
C ALA A 445 3.42 6.39 -31.15
N ALA A 446 4.38 5.62 -31.67
CA ALA A 446 4.33 4.17 -31.72
C ALA A 446 4.69 3.52 -30.37
N VAL A 447 3.99 3.93 -29.31
CA VAL A 447 4.19 3.43 -27.93
C VAL A 447 3.59 2.03 -27.83
N LYS A 448 4.42 0.99 -27.62
CA LYS A 448 3.87 -0.34 -27.26
C LYS A 448 3.29 -0.31 -25.85
N ASP A 449 2.20 -1.04 -25.62
CA ASP A 449 1.71 -1.31 -24.27
C ASP A 449 2.55 -2.44 -23.63
N ILE A 450 3.08 -2.21 -22.43
CA ILE A 450 3.80 -3.22 -21.63
C ILE A 450 2.97 -3.72 -20.44
N GLY A 451 1.66 -3.51 -20.45
CA GLY A 451 0.73 -4.10 -19.48
C GLY A 451 0.54 -3.25 -18.21
N GLU A 452 0.29 -3.91 -17.08
CA GLU A 452 -0.07 -3.24 -15.83
C GLU A 452 1.12 -2.60 -15.12
N VAL A 453 0.87 -1.45 -14.48
CA VAL A 453 1.87 -0.64 -13.75
C VAL A 453 2.66 -1.47 -12.72
N THR A 454 2.00 -2.35 -11.98
CA THR A 454 2.64 -3.16 -10.93
C THR A 454 3.40 -4.39 -11.44
N THR A 455 3.20 -4.76 -12.69
CA THR A 455 3.72 -6.00 -13.30
C THR A 455 3.98 -5.79 -14.81
N PRO A 456 4.93 -4.91 -15.18
CA PRO A 456 5.25 -4.64 -16.58
C PRO A 456 5.83 -5.87 -17.27
N ASN A 457 5.53 -6.03 -18.56
CA ASN A 457 5.96 -7.16 -19.39
C ASN A 457 7.47 -7.09 -19.70
N LEU A 458 8.26 -7.73 -18.86
CA LEU A 458 9.73 -7.80 -18.95
C LEU A 458 10.23 -8.45 -20.26
N GLU A 459 9.49 -9.41 -20.83
CA GLU A 459 9.85 -10.06 -22.10
C GLU A 459 9.73 -9.07 -23.27
N LEU A 460 8.59 -8.36 -23.34
CA LEU A 460 8.37 -7.31 -24.34
C LEU A 460 9.33 -6.12 -24.15
N MET A 461 9.65 -5.76 -22.90
CA MET A 461 10.69 -4.76 -22.60
C MET A 461 12.09 -5.21 -23.04
N THR A 462 12.37 -6.52 -23.07
CA THR A 462 13.63 -7.08 -23.60
C THR A 462 13.65 -7.02 -25.13
N GLU A 463 12.58 -7.45 -25.80
CA GLU A 463 12.42 -7.35 -27.27
C GLU A 463 12.56 -5.90 -27.77
N LEU A 464 12.16 -4.93 -26.96
CA LEU A 464 12.20 -3.50 -27.28
C LEU A 464 13.59 -2.86 -27.21
N GLU A 465 14.63 -3.53 -26.69
CA GLU A 465 15.99 -2.99 -26.57
C GLU A 465 16.05 -1.50 -26.11
N PRO A 466 15.52 -1.15 -24.92
CA PRO A 466 15.55 0.22 -24.43
C PRO A 466 16.98 0.67 -24.08
N ASP A 467 17.24 1.98 -24.15
CA ASP A 467 18.48 2.60 -23.65
C ASP A 467 18.29 3.44 -22.37
N LEU A 468 17.03 3.57 -21.91
CA LEU A 468 16.67 4.01 -20.57
C LEU A 468 15.32 3.38 -20.17
N ILE A 469 15.24 2.85 -18.95
CA ILE A 469 13.99 2.52 -18.28
C ILE A 469 13.78 3.54 -17.15
N VAL A 470 12.66 4.23 -17.14
CA VAL A 470 12.26 5.15 -16.06
C VAL A 470 11.16 4.49 -15.25
N ALA A 471 11.42 4.29 -13.95
CA ALA A 471 10.56 3.53 -13.05
C ALA A 471 10.40 4.23 -11.70
N PHE A 472 9.30 3.99 -11.00
CA PHE A 472 9.04 4.57 -9.68
C PHE A 472 9.57 3.73 -8.52
N THR A 473 10.22 4.37 -7.54
CA THR A 473 10.47 3.79 -6.21
C THR A 473 9.16 3.48 -5.50
N GLY A 474 9.20 2.51 -4.58
CA GLY A 474 8.02 1.96 -3.91
C GLY A 474 7.20 1.00 -4.78
N THR A 475 7.01 1.32 -6.07
CA THR A 475 6.23 0.49 -7.00
C THR A 475 7.07 -0.60 -7.69
N HIS A 476 8.31 -0.30 -8.09
CA HIS A 476 9.13 -1.18 -8.94
C HIS A 476 10.37 -1.75 -8.23
N ASN A 477 10.48 -1.57 -6.91
CA ASN A 477 11.65 -2.01 -6.14
C ASN A 477 11.91 -3.53 -6.28
N ASP A 478 10.86 -4.35 -6.23
CA ASP A 478 10.99 -5.81 -6.23
C ASP A 478 11.37 -6.38 -7.60
N VAL A 479 11.10 -5.65 -8.68
CA VAL A 479 11.49 -5.99 -10.07
C VAL A 479 12.74 -5.26 -10.54
N TYR A 480 13.38 -4.45 -9.68
CA TYR A 480 14.52 -3.59 -10.04
C TYR A 480 15.70 -4.36 -10.65
N GLU A 481 16.01 -5.53 -10.09
CA GLU A 481 17.11 -6.39 -10.56
C GLU A 481 16.84 -6.97 -11.95
N ASP A 482 15.58 -7.25 -12.29
CA ASP A 482 15.22 -7.76 -13.62
C ASP A 482 15.17 -6.62 -14.65
N LEU A 483 14.63 -5.45 -14.28
CA LEU A 483 14.70 -4.24 -15.10
C LEU A 483 16.17 -3.84 -15.39
N SER A 484 17.06 -3.98 -14.41
CA SER A 484 18.49 -3.69 -14.52
C SER A 484 19.27 -4.69 -15.38
N ARG A 485 18.69 -5.85 -15.71
CA ARG A 485 19.24 -6.79 -16.71
C ARG A 485 18.81 -6.45 -18.14
N ILE A 486 17.73 -5.70 -18.30
CA ILE A 486 17.22 -5.25 -19.60
C ILE A 486 17.98 -4.01 -20.06
N SER A 487 18.11 -2.99 -19.21
CA SER A 487 18.77 -1.72 -19.56
C SER A 487 19.17 -0.88 -18.36
N THR A 488 19.72 0.31 -18.61
CA THR A 488 19.95 1.36 -17.61
C THR A 488 18.61 1.78 -17.00
N VAL A 489 18.43 1.56 -15.69
CA VAL A 489 17.24 1.99 -14.94
C VAL A 489 17.53 3.27 -14.16
N ALA A 490 16.65 4.27 -14.29
CA ALA A 490 16.59 5.41 -13.39
C ALA A 490 15.36 5.30 -12.49
N MET A 491 15.58 5.14 -11.18
CA MET A 491 14.49 5.08 -10.20
C MET A 491 14.12 6.48 -9.74
N ILE A 492 12.92 6.93 -10.09
CA ILE A 492 12.39 8.23 -9.67
C ILE A 492 11.47 8.06 -8.47
N ASP A 493 11.47 9.04 -7.59
CA ASP A 493 10.58 9.17 -6.46
C ASP A 493 9.18 9.64 -6.87
N ASN A 494 8.15 8.90 -6.44
CA ASN A 494 6.77 9.35 -6.48
C ASN A 494 6.52 10.36 -5.34
N VAL A 495 7.11 11.56 -5.47
CA VAL A 495 6.90 12.64 -4.50
C VAL A 495 5.64 13.41 -4.88
N GLU A 496 4.57 13.19 -4.10
CA GLU A 496 3.31 13.93 -4.21
C GLU A 496 3.49 15.44 -3.88
N GLU A 497 4.63 15.82 -3.28
CA GLU A 497 5.06 17.20 -3.02
C GLU A 497 5.63 17.95 -4.26
N ARG A 498 5.89 17.27 -5.39
CA ARG A 498 6.48 17.92 -6.58
C ARG A 498 5.43 18.54 -7.50
N THR A 499 5.67 19.78 -7.92
CA THR A 499 4.85 20.41 -8.98
C THR A 499 5.16 19.80 -10.36
N TRP A 500 4.21 19.88 -11.29
CA TRP A 500 4.38 19.46 -12.69
C TRP A 500 5.67 20.03 -13.32
N ALA A 501 6.02 21.28 -13.01
CA ALA A 501 7.21 21.96 -13.52
C ALA A 501 8.51 21.43 -12.88
N GLN A 502 8.47 20.93 -11.64
CA GLN A 502 9.62 20.26 -11.01
C GLN A 502 9.83 18.86 -11.59
N THR A 503 8.76 18.08 -11.76
CA THR A 503 8.83 16.75 -12.37
C THR A 503 9.26 16.81 -13.85
N LEU A 504 8.79 17.81 -14.61
CA LEU A 504 9.22 18.05 -15.98
C LEU A 504 10.72 18.40 -16.08
N ARG A 505 11.23 19.23 -15.16
CA ARG A 505 12.69 19.48 -15.02
C ARG A 505 13.45 18.20 -14.67
N GLU A 506 12.89 17.32 -13.85
CA GLU A 506 13.56 16.09 -13.43
C GLU A 506 13.73 15.11 -14.60
N TYR A 507 12.66 14.81 -15.34
CA TYR A 507 12.76 13.96 -16.52
C TYR A 507 13.61 14.59 -17.63
N ALA A 508 13.61 15.92 -17.75
CA ALA A 508 14.49 16.63 -18.69
C ALA A 508 15.99 16.45 -18.38
N LYS A 509 16.39 16.22 -17.12
CA LYS A 509 17.78 15.86 -16.77
C LYS A 509 18.16 14.47 -17.28
N LEU A 510 17.22 13.51 -17.23
CA LEU A 510 17.46 12.14 -17.71
C LEU A 510 17.82 12.15 -19.20
N ILE A 511 17.05 12.89 -20.00
CA ILE A 511 17.14 12.84 -21.47
C ILE A 511 17.91 14.00 -22.10
N GLY A 512 18.42 14.95 -21.30
CA GLY A 512 19.08 16.15 -21.83
C GLY A 512 18.13 17.04 -22.63
N LYS A 513 17.00 17.45 -22.05
CA LYS A 513 16.04 18.37 -22.66
C LYS A 513 15.75 19.60 -21.78
N GLU A 514 16.64 19.96 -20.85
CA GLU A 514 16.40 21.04 -19.89
C GLU A 514 16.07 22.41 -20.52
N PRO A 515 16.74 22.86 -21.61
CA PRO A 515 16.37 24.13 -22.27
C PRO A 515 14.97 24.11 -22.88
N LEU A 516 14.50 22.95 -23.36
CA LEU A 516 13.14 22.76 -23.85
C LEU A 516 12.14 22.73 -22.67
N ALA A 517 12.51 22.09 -21.56
CA ALA A 517 11.70 22.06 -20.34
C ALA A 517 11.45 23.47 -19.78
N GLU A 518 12.48 24.29 -19.59
CA GLU A 518 12.30 25.68 -19.11
C GLU A 518 11.48 26.53 -20.10
N THR A 519 11.64 26.30 -21.41
CA THR A 519 10.84 26.96 -22.45
C THR A 519 9.37 26.57 -22.39
N TYR A 520 9.07 25.28 -22.21
CA TYR A 520 7.71 24.78 -22.02
C TYR A 520 7.09 25.31 -20.72
N ILE A 521 7.86 25.29 -19.62
CA ILE A 521 7.42 25.77 -18.31
C ILE A 521 7.06 27.26 -18.38
N ALA A 522 7.94 28.10 -18.91
CA ALA A 522 7.67 29.53 -19.06
C ALA A 522 6.43 29.84 -19.92
N LYS A 523 6.20 29.05 -20.99
CA LYS A 523 4.98 29.15 -21.83
C LYS A 523 3.71 28.82 -21.02
N LEU A 524 3.73 27.75 -20.23
CA LEU A 524 2.56 27.30 -19.47
C LEU A 524 2.32 28.17 -18.22
N GLU A 525 3.36 28.58 -17.50
CA GLU A 525 3.26 29.54 -16.39
C GLU A 525 2.69 30.90 -16.87
N ALA A 526 3.05 31.36 -18.08
CA ALA A 526 2.45 32.54 -18.69
C ALA A 526 0.96 32.35 -19.02
N LEU A 527 0.56 31.20 -19.57
CA LEU A 527 -0.86 30.87 -19.82
C LEU A 527 -1.66 30.79 -18.52
N MET A 528 -1.11 30.18 -17.47
CA MET A 528 -1.75 30.12 -16.14
C MET A 528 -1.88 31.51 -15.52
N THR A 529 -0.90 32.39 -15.71
CA THR A 529 -0.97 33.79 -15.26
C THR A 529 -2.07 34.56 -16.01
N GLU A 530 -2.11 34.47 -17.35
CA GLU A 530 -3.16 35.10 -18.17
C GLU A 530 -4.56 34.60 -17.79
N ALA A 531 -4.71 33.30 -17.55
CA ALA A 531 -5.97 32.71 -17.10
C ALA A 531 -6.38 33.26 -15.73
N LYS A 532 -5.46 33.29 -14.76
CA LYS A 532 -5.68 33.78 -13.40
C LYS A 532 -6.10 35.25 -13.36
N ASP A 533 -5.47 36.10 -14.16
CA ASP A 533 -5.84 37.51 -14.28
C ASP A 533 -7.24 37.69 -14.88
N LYS A 534 -7.59 36.90 -15.92
CA LYS A 534 -8.94 36.92 -16.53
C LYS A 534 -10.04 36.40 -15.61
N MET A 535 -9.75 35.39 -14.80
CA MET A 535 -10.69 34.80 -13.84
C MET A 535 -10.76 35.56 -12.51
N ALA A 536 -9.97 36.61 -12.30
CA ALA A 536 -9.88 37.34 -11.04
C ALA A 536 -11.23 37.93 -10.55
N SER A 537 -12.15 38.22 -11.46
CA SER A 537 -13.53 38.66 -11.16
C SER A 537 -14.39 37.59 -10.47
N LYS A 538 -13.95 36.32 -10.49
CA LYS A 538 -14.61 35.16 -9.89
C LYS A 538 -13.89 34.66 -8.63
N LYS A 539 -12.88 35.36 -8.09
CA LYS A 539 -12.10 34.86 -6.94
C LYS A 539 -12.92 34.69 -5.65
N ASP A 540 -14.12 35.28 -5.56
CA ASP A 540 -15.07 35.04 -4.47
C ASP A 540 -15.94 33.78 -4.67
N LYS A 541 -15.80 33.08 -5.81
CA LYS A 541 -16.62 31.93 -6.19
C LYS A 541 -15.94 30.61 -5.88
N THR A 542 -16.76 29.68 -5.43
CA THR A 542 -16.34 28.35 -5.02
C THR A 542 -16.37 27.37 -6.20
N VAL A 543 -15.25 26.71 -6.45
CA VAL A 543 -15.04 25.76 -7.56
C VAL A 543 -14.73 24.38 -6.99
N THR A 544 -15.37 23.34 -7.52
CA THR A 544 -15.05 21.94 -7.18
C THR A 544 -14.89 21.06 -8.41
N PHE A 545 -14.15 19.97 -8.26
CA PHE A 545 -13.86 18.97 -9.27
C PHE A 545 -14.40 17.62 -8.77
N LEU A 546 -15.49 17.13 -9.37
CA LEU A 546 -16.22 15.95 -8.92
C LEU A 546 -16.10 14.82 -9.95
N ARG A 547 -15.75 13.61 -9.53
CA ARG A 547 -15.90 12.40 -10.35
C ARG A 547 -17.02 11.54 -9.79
N ALA A 548 -18.11 11.40 -10.53
CA ALA A 548 -19.24 10.56 -10.14
C ALA A 548 -18.87 9.06 -10.14
N SER A 549 -19.52 8.28 -9.26
CA SER A 549 -19.67 6.84 -9.43
C SER A 549 -20.56 6.54 -10.65
N GLY A 550 -20.42 5.35 -11.24
CA GLY A 550 -21.18 4.97 -12.45
C GLY A 550 -22.71 4.84 -12.27
N ASP A 551 -23.19 4.95 -11.02
CA ASP A 551 -24.61 5.00 -10.64
C ASP A 551 -25.07 6.41 -10.18
N GLY A 552 -24.16 7.39 -10.16
CA GLY A 552 -24.44 8.78 -9.74
C GLY A 552 -24.80 8.96 -8.26
N SER A 553 -24.72 7.92 -7.43
CA SER A 553 -25.09 7.98 -6.01
C SER A 553 -24.04 8.68 -5.13
N THR A 554 -22.77 8.57 -5.53
CA THR A 554 -21.60 9.05 -4.79
C THR A 554 -20.57 9.67 -5.73
N PHE A 555 -19.67 10.48 -5.18
CA PHE A 555 -18.69 11.23 -5.92
C PHE A 555 -17.35 11.20 -5.19
N TYR A 556 -16.27 10.92 -5.92
CA TYR A 556 -14.93 11.29 -5.49
C TYR A 556 -14.77 12.80 -5.71
N VAL A 557 -14.21 13.51 -4.74
CA VAL A 557 -13.91 14.93 -4.89
C VAL A 557 -12.41 15.14 -4.94
N LEU A 558 -11.94 15.74 -6.02
CA LEU A 558 -10.52 16.03 -6.21
C LEU A 558 -10.18 17.27 -5.38
N ASP A 559 -9.24 17.10 -4.44
CA ASP A 559 -8.85 18.09 -3.45
C ASP A 559 -7.59 18.90 -3.86
N ASP A 560 -7.05 19.66 -2.89
CA ASP A 560 -5.86 20.49 -3.07
C ASP A 560 -4.61 19.69 -3.48
N ASN A 561 -4.55 18.38 -3.24
CA ASN A 561 -3.46 17.49 -3.66
C ASN A 561 -3.74 16.81 -5.01
N ASP A 562 -5.01 16.69 -5.43
CA ASP A 562 -5.38 16.20 -6.76
C ASP A 562 -5.29 17.26 -7.86
N VAL A 563 -5.66 18.50 -7.57
CA VAL A 563 -5.66 19.63 -8.51
C VAL A 563 -4.97 20.86 -7.93
N SER A 564 -3.79 20.66 -7.32
CA SER A 564 -2.97 21.72 -6.70
C SER A 564 -2.72 22.93 -7.61
N TYR A 565 -2.54 22.69 -8.91
CA TYR A 565 -2.37 23.71 -9.94
C TYR A 565 -3.62 24.58 -10.19
N ALA A 566 -4.80 24.18 -9.72
CA ALA A 566 -6.01 25.00 -9.74
C ALA A 566 -6.16 25.85 -8.45
N PHE A 567 -5.86 25.28 -7.28
CA PHE A 567 -6.14 25.91 -5.98
C PHE A 567 -4.95 26.65 -5.33
N ASP A 568 -3.69 26.26 -5.55
CA ASP A 568 -2.55 26.93 -4.91
C ASP A 568 -2.41 28.40 -5.36
N GLU A 569 -2.22 29.31 -4.41
CA GLU A 569 -2.21 30.75 -4.69
C GLU A 569 -0.91 31.22 -5.36
N LYS A 570 0.21 30.48 -5.25
CA LYS A 570 1.54 30.93 -5.72
C LYS A 570 1.96 30.35 -7.06
N SER A 571 1.71 29.06 -7.24
CA SER A 571 2.11 28.23 -8.38
C SER A 571 0.93 27.68 -9.17
N GLY A 572 -0.28 27.75 -8.60
CA GLY A 572 -1.54 27.44 -9.26
C GLY A 572 -2.37 28.67 -9.64
N LEU A 573 -3.58 28.43 -10.11
CA LEU A 573 -4.54 29.46 -10.52
C LEU A 573 -5.16 30.21 -9.33
N GLY A 574 -5.01 29.72 -8.09
CA GLY A 574 -5.50 30.40 -6.88
C GLY A 574 -7.02 30.53 -6.81
N LEU A 575 -7.75 29.56 -7.37
CA LEU A 575 -9.20 29.45 -7.25
C LEU A 575 -9.59 29.09 -5.81
N THR A 576 -10.82 29.40 -5.41
CA THR A 576 -11.33 29.06 -4.06
C THR A 576 -12.10 27.74 -4.09
N SER A 577 -11.60 26.74 -3.36
CA SER A 577 -12.35 25.52 -3.04
C SER A 577 -13.53 25.85 -2.10
N PRO A 578 -14.71 25.18 -2.19
CA PRO A 578 -15.86 25.42 -1.31
C PRO A 578 -15.59 25.16 0.19
N GLY A 579 -14.48 24.51 0.52
CA GLY A 579 -14.03 24.29 1.88
C GLY A 579 -13.25 22.99 2.01
N LYS A 580 -12.87 22.65 3.25
CA LYS A 580 -12.27 21.35 3.52
C LYS A 580 -13.33 20.26 3.52
N TYR A 581 -13.24 19.37 2.53
CA TYR A 581 -13.69 17.99 2.66
C TYR A 581 -13.11 17.42 3.95
N LYS A 582 -13.91 16.65 4.70
CA LYS A 582 -13.55 16.32 6.09
C LYS A 582 -12.40 15.31 6.18
N GLN A 583 -12.15 14.58 5.10
CA GLN A 583 -11.03 13.66 4.93
C GLN A 583 -10.50 13.79 3.49
N GLU A 584 -9.28 13.31 3.27
CA GLU A 584 -8.54 13.37 2.00
C GLU A 584 -8.94 12.18 1.11
N GLY A 585 -9.27 12.43 -0.17
CA GLY A 585 -9.74 11.39 -1.10
C GLY A 585 -11.12 10.76 -0.79
N ASP A 586 -11.98 11.46 -0.04
CA ASP A 586 -13.25 10.94 0.50
C ASP A 586 -14.34 10.71 -0.57
N VAL A 587 -15.23 9.72 -0.35
CA VAL A 587 -16.36 9.39 -1.25
C VAL A 587 -17.64 9.99 -0.69
N VAL A 588 -18.06 11.11 -1.29
CA VAL A 588 -19.13 11.97 -0.79
C VAL A 588 -20.46 11.60 -1.47
N THR A 589 -21.54 11.42 -0.69
CA THR A 589 -22.88 11.21 -1.27
C THR A 589 -23.41 12.50 -1.88
N LEU A 590 -24.44 12.39 -2.72
CA LEU A 590 -25.09 13.55 -3.33
C LEU A 590 -25.62 14.57 -2.28
N GLU A 591 -26.07 14.12 -1.11
CA GLU A 591 -26.44 14.97 0.03
C GLU A 591 -25.23 15.68 0.63
N GLY A 592 -24.08 15.01 0.72
CA GLY A 592 -22.83 15.60 1.20
C GLY A 592 -22.39 16.80 0.36
N ILE A 593 -22.61 16.76 -0.97
CA ILE A 593 -22.34 17.90 -1.86
C ILE A 593 -23.24 19.10 -1.52
N THR A 594 -24.48 18.89 -1.04
CA THR A 594 -25.36 20.01 -0.63
C THR A 594 -24.89 20.75 0.62
N VAL A 595 -23.93 20.21 1.37
CA VAL A 595 -23.29 20.90 2.51
C VAL A 595 -22.27 21.93 2.00
N LEU A 596 -21.69 21.70 0.83
CA LEU A 596 -20.70 22.55 0.17
C LEU A 596 -21.37 23.55 -0.78
N ASP A 597 -22.37 23.08 -1.52
CA ASP A 597 -23.25 23.84 -2.42
C ASP A 597 -22.50 24.89 -3.28
N PRO A 598 -21.54 24.44 -4.12
CA PRO A 598 -20.57 25.31 -4.78
C PRO A 598 -21.18 26.16 -5.91
N ASP A 599 -20.48 27.25 -6.26
CA ASP A 599 -20.85 28.15 -7.36
C ASP A 599 -20.57 27.53 -8.75
N TYR A 600 -19.53 26.70 -8.88
CA TYR A 600 -19.13 26.00 -10.12
C TYR A 600 -18.74 24.55 -9.84
N ILE A 601 -19.11 23.64 -10.75
CA ILE A 601 -18.76 22.21 -10.71
C ILE A 601 -18.08 21.83 -12.03
N PHE A 602 -16.89 21.25 -11.94
CA PHE A 602 -16.25 20.52 -13.05
C PHE A 602 -16.49 19.02 -12.84
N LEU A 603 -17.26 18.40 -13.74
CA LEU A 603 -17.58 16.98 -13.68
C LEU A 603 -16.53 16.19 -14.47
N VAL A 604 -15.66 15.51 -13.72
CA VAL A 604 -14.51 14.74 -14.19
C VAL A 604 -14.96 13.34 -14.59
N ASP A 605 -15.01 13.07 -15.89
CA ASP A 605 -15.40 11.77 -16.47
C ASP A 605 -14.70 11.56 -17.82
N HIS A 606 -14.87 10.41 -18.47
CA HIS A 606 -14.55 10.32 -19.90
C HIS A 606 -15.55 11.17 -20.69
N LEU A 607 -15.09 12.01 -21.61
CA LEU A 607 -15.99 12.88 -22.39
C LEU A 607 -17.03 12.11 -23.22
N ASP A 608 -16.75 10.85 -23.58
CA ASP A 608 -17.69 9.99 -24.31
C ASP A 608 -18.82 9.42 -23.41
N SER A 609 -18.71 9.49 -22.08
CA SER A 609 -19.74 9.05 -21.11
C SER A 609 -20.42 10.19 -20.35
N VAL A 610 -19.80 11.37 -20.27
CA VAL A 610 -20.22 12.46 -19.37
C VAL A 610 -21.67 12.93 -19.57
N ASP A 611 -22.19 12.90 -20.80
CA ASP A 611 -23.61 13.23 -21.09
C ASP A 611 -24.57 12.21 -20.45
N THR A 612 -24.19 10.93 -20.39
CA THR A 612 -24.99 9.88 -19.72
C THR A 612 -24.94 10.09 -18.21
N THR A 613 -23.75 10.38 -17.66
CA THR A 613 -23.54 10.72 -16.25
C THR A 613 -24.40 11.94 -15.84
N LEU A 614 -24.38 13.01 -16.64
CA LEU A 614 -25.22 14.20 -16.44
C LEU A 614 -26.72 13.90 -16.56
N ALA A 615 -27.12 13.04 -17.51
CA ALA A 615 -28.53 12.66 -17.67
C ALA A 615 -29.06 11.87 -16.45
N GLU A 616 -28.23 11.02 -15.84
CA GLU A 616 -28.58 10.30 -14.61
C GLU A 616 -28.70 11.25 -13.41
N LEU A 617 -27.67 12.08 -13.17
CA LEU A 617 -27.65 13.05 -12.07
C LEU A 617 -28.83 14.03 -12.14
N ASN A 618 -29.22 14.48 -13.34
CA ASN A 618 -30.37 15.35 -13.54
C ASN A 618 -31.74 14.70 -13.24
N LYS A 619 -31.83 13.38 -13.05
CA LYS A 619 -33.05 12.76 -12.49
C LYS A 619 -33.21 13.12 -11.01
N SER A 620 -32.12 13.23 -10.26
CA SER A 620 -32.16 13.55 -8.83
C SER A 620 -32.74 14.94 -8.57
N LYS A 621 -33.53 15.07 -7.51
CA LYS A 621 -34.00 16.37 -6.99
C LYS A 621 -32.90 17.08 -6.19
N VAL A 622 -31.97 16.33 -5.61
CA VAL A 622 -30.89 16.85 -4.76
C VAL A 622 -29.83 17.53 -5.62
N TRP A 623 -29.39 16.89 -6.71
CA TRP A 623 -28.48 17.50 -7.71
C TRP A 623 -29.04 18.82 -8.25
N ARG A 624 -30.28 18.80 -8.76
CA ARG A 624 -31.00 19.99 -9.25
C ARG A 624 -31.31 21.05 -8.17
N SER A 625 -30.96 20.81 -6.91
CA SER A 625 -31.07 21.80 -5.83
C SER A 625 -29.80 22.64 -5.61
N LEU A 626 -28.65 22.21 -6.15
CA LEU A 626 -27.35 22.89 -5.97
C LEU A 626 -27.29 24.25 -6.70
N LYS A 627 -26.52 25.22 -6.17
CA LYS A 627 -26.25 26.52 -6.79
C LYS A 627 -25.74 26.38 -8.22
N ALA A 628 -24.60 25.69 -8.41
CA ALA A 628 -24.00 25.48 -9.73
C ALA A 628 -24.98 24.90 -10.76
N VAL A 629 -25.75 23.88 -10.38
CA VAL A 629 -26.73 23.23 -11.28
C VAL A 629 -27.87 24.20 -11.67
N LYS A 630 -28.37 25.00 -10.72
CA LYS A 630 -29.39 26.03 -10.99
C LYS A 630 -28.86 27.20 -11.85
N ALA A 631 -27.58 27.50 -11.74
CA ALA A 631 -26.90 28.54 -12.51
C ALA A 631 -26.41 28.07 -13.89
N ASN A 632 -26.54 26.77 -14.21
CA ASN A 632 -25.94 26.13 -15.39
C ASN A 632 -24.40 26.20 -15.39
N HIS A 633 -23.77 26.23 -14.22
CA HIS A 633 -22.32 26.23 -14.01
C HIS A 633 -21.78 24.80 -13.78
N VAL A 634 -22.20 23.84 -14.60
CA VAL A 634 -21.69 22.47 -14.58
C VAL A 634 -20.99 22.19 -15.89
N TYR A 635 -19.68 21.95 -15.82
CA TYR A 635 -18.81 21.83 -16.99
C TYR A 635 -18.19 20.43 -17.04
N PRO A 636 -18.35 19.66 -18.13
CA PRO A 636 -17.55 18.46 -18.37
C PRO A 636 -16.05 18.76 -18.35
N LEU A 637 -15.27 17.81 -17.83
CA LEU A 637 -13.80 17.86 -17.85
C LEU A 637 -13.26 16.44 -18.02
N ASP A 638 -12.32 16.23 -18.94
CA ASP A 638 -11.84 14.87 -19.23
C ASP A 638 -11.04 14.29 -18.05
N VAL A 639 -11.22 12.99 -17.78
CA VAL A 639 -10.54 12.27 -16.69
C VAL A 639 -9.00 12.27 -16.81
N SER A 640 -8.45 12.59 -17.99
CA SER A 640 -7.01 12.74 -18.17
C SER A 640 -6.35 13.81 -17.31
N ILE A 641 -7.09 14.72 -16.67
CA ILE A 641 -6.52 15.64 -15.67
C ILE A 641 -5.81 14.91 -14.51
N SER A 642 -6.23 13.68 -14.19
CA SER A 642 -5.69 12.89 -13.08
C SER A 642 -4.23 12.45 -13.25
N THR A 643 -3.57 12.71 -14.39
CA THR A 643 -2.12 12.49 -14.54
C THR A 643 -1.27 13.62 -13.94
N LYS A 644 -1.86 14.77 -13.63
CA LYS A 644 -1.27 15.94 -12.93
C LYS A 644 -0.04 16.58 -13.61
N GLY A 645 0.33 16.18 -14.83
CA GLY A 645 1.50 16.68 -15.55
C GLY A 645 1.21 17.84 -16.52
N PRO A 646 2.20 18.25 -17.33
CA PRO A 646 2.17 19.50 -18.10
C PRO A 646 1.02 19.62 -19.09
N ILE A 647 0.62 18.54 -19.76
CA ILE A 647 -0.45 18.56 -20.78
C ILE A 647 -1.81 18.54 -20.10
N ALA A 648 -1.96 17.78 -19.01
CA ALA A 648 -3.14 17.85 -18.13
C ALA A 648 -3.34 19.26 -17.54
N VAL A 649 -2.27 19.94 -17.12
CA VAL A 649 -2.31 21.32 -16.61
C VAL A 649 -2.60 22.32 -17.73
N GLU A 650 -1.99 22.19 -18.92
CA GLU A 650 -2.29 23.05 -20.08
C GLU A 650 -3.75 22.90 -20.55
N TYR A 651 -4.30 21.69 -20.51
CA TYR A 651 -5.72 21.42 -20.79
C TYR A 651 -6.62 22.03 -19.72
N THR A 652 -6.48 21.65 -18.45
CA THR A 652 -7.35 22.14 -17.36
C THR A 652 -7.37 23.67 -17.26
N THR A 653 -6.22 24.33 -17.48
CA THR A 653 -6.12 25.80 -17.49
C THR A 653 -7.00 26.43 -18.57
N LYS A 654 -7.12 25.81 -19.75
CA LYS A 654 -7.97 26.30 -20.86
C LYS A 654 -9.44 26.03 -20.62
N GLU A 655 -9.78 24.88 -20.04
CA GLU A 655 -11.16 24.53 -19.67
C GLU A 655 -11.70 25.47 -18.58
N LEU A 656 -10.90 25.69 -17.51
CA LEU A 656 -11.22 26.65 -16.46
C LEU A 656 -11.36 28.07 -17.01
N LEU A 657 -10.41 28.53 -17.84
CA LEU A 657 -10.47 29.85 -18.44
C LEU A 657 -11.74 30.04 -19.28
N ARG A 658 -12.16 29.04 -20.06
CA ARG A 658 -13.41 29.12 -20.82
C ARG A 658 -14.61 29.26 -19.88
N ALA A 659 -14.74 28.36 -18.91
CA ALA A 659 -15.89 28.28 -18.01
C ALA A 659 -15.99 29.43 -17.00
N LEU A 660 -14.90 30.14 -16.70
CA LEU A 660 -14.83 31.18 -15.66
C LEU A 660 -14.57 32.60 -16.21
N SER A 661 -14.43 32.78 -17.53
CA SER A 661 -14.37 34.13 -18.16
C SER A 661 -15.69 34.62 -18.79
N GLU A 662 -16.72 33.77 -18.80
CA GLU A 662 -18.13 34.13 -19.06
C GLU A 662 -18.79 34.78 -17.83
#